data_AF-F1KTK2-F1
#
_entry.id   AF-F1KTK2-F1
#
_cell.length_a   1.000
_cell.length_b   1.000
_cell.length_c   1.000
_cell.angle_alpha   90.00
_cell.angle_beta   90.00
_cell.angle_gamma   90.00
#
_symmetry.space_group_name_H-M   'P 1'
#
loop_
_entity.id
_entity.type
_entity.pdbx_description
1 polymer ?
#
loop_
_entity_poly.entity_id
_entity_poly.type
_entity_poly.pdbx_seq_one_letter_code
_entity_poly.pdbx_strand_id
1 'polypeptide(L)'
;MRCVPLVTQFVRLSIWALCSICTSVAAPGLPPDGLQQNAVQDDSMSSFSDHPVESSTRNTLLDFGVATVTGIASWRNMLAVLTTDSIIWFELASDALSSRMPPREVGRVQLSAPLDLELLEFKFLSQSSIFVCDSFTCRLCWMNRGQTCAYYSLETKGRTNDHISQVSVTSTTNGGIALRYVNEDGDAAVLKYGSTDNSHKRVEPTQYADDVSIVTDHRVVGAFNRQGFSYFVGSARRPFEPLINSKIDLEATLTSVRITRICDKDATKNVESRIELALGCPHLGLYENVYATAAEYDEKSDRLTVAFHSSNDVLTSSGSLCLFQMGDINNAFENVWNNCQNTTFVESTDECYNADDVEHLPKHCFIFTRLADGHEMTPCSRFGGNYKAPQPKNCELDQLKSLAYRYGWLEQFNPFSGSLYAILPDSSGEILSLGHIQEDNAVFALNTNGKLQRIGHDPPTKPNSHLWSTSLSLKSKFSFATDSIGNKVYYVENNRVKYVEVNCAGLYENCDALESASWSDPLECRWCAKATGGGKTVSPTDQCPDALVFDICPPYIEHVNPLPISHDSTRFEIYGDKFDRMHNLSIRACNQTCAVRIVEHNKLTCTLSMQFEHARGCTVSAEGQLGTHGPLRIFYIHSTTDKAIDSASTHGARSRSTRTLKAIASVIAVVILVVLIALIILLVRRYQARQRLRRKHTDATGSQVPFDTVNGSIFGHASAESNAYIGHNGSGYQLRRFNPYERLFLEIDPKLKIPLNELNIGDEIGKGNFGIVYKGTLRDSSGAIREVACKTIDSHNDGVVSGVSEFLREGLIMANFNHPNVAQLIGISLTNNNCPLIITDYLANGDLRHYIINPNNRLTFGNLLDFGIQIAEGMTYLHEKKFIHRDLAARNCMLDANLRVKIADFGLSRDVSRCGMYEAVNKDRGIPIRWMPIESLEDQQYTFKGDVWAYGVVLWELATRGLIPYADLEMFEILRLLKNGHRLSKPKGCPDILYERVMLVCWMEDPQRRPTFYELKEMMQDVVCQLRQGISGSSLLNNHYERVSPRSAATTPIAYTKPIAGPIITDL
;
A
#
# COMPACT_ATOMS: atom_id res chain seq x y z
N MET A 1 -54.18 -27.83 -3.01
CA MET A 1 -54.62 -29.24 -2.87
C MET A 1 -53.47 -30.17 -3.27
N ARG A 2 -53.44 -31.41 -2.76
CA ARG A 2 -52.76 -32.64 -3.25
C ARG A 2 -51.44 -32.46 -4.04
N CYS A 3 -50.25 -32.78 -3.50
CA CYS A 3 -49.70 -34.13 -3.20
C CYS A 3 -49.16 -34.91 -4.43
N VAL A 4 -47.82 -35.12 -4.49
CA VAL A 4 -47.11 -36.43 -4.28
C VAL A 4 -47.56 -37.64 -5.14
N PRO A 5 -46.68 -38.51 -5.73
CA PRO A 5 -45.36 -39.02 -5.26
C PRO A 5 -44.24 -38.94 -6.35
N LEU A 6 -43.15 -39.74 -6.51
CA LEU A 6 -42.55 -40.99 -5.94
C LEU A 6 -40.99 -40.91 -6.22
N VAL A 7 -40.02 -41.15 -5.31
CA VAL A 7 -39.33 -42.43 -4.90
C VAL A 7 -38.54 -43.08 -6.07
N THR A 8 -37.29 -43.58 -5.96
CA THR A 8 -36.77 -44.63 -5.04
C THR A 8 -35.23 -44.62 -4.83
N GLN A 9 -34.80 -44.63 -3.55
CA GLN A 9 -33.79 -45.49 -2.88
C GLN A 9 -32.50 -45.98 -3.58
N PHE A 10 -31.36 -45.92 -2.85
CA PHE A 10 -30.92 -47.04 -2.00
C PHE A 10 -30.04 -46.61 -0.79
N VAL A 11 -29.67 -47.55 0.10
CA VAL A 11 -29.26 -47.26 1.50
C VAL A 11 -28.54 -48.45 2.19
N ARG A 12 -27.74 -48.21 3.26
CA ARG A 12 -27.08 -49.13 4.27
C ARG A 12 -25.52 -49.16 4.26
N LEU A 13 -24.78 -49.39 5.36
CA LEU A 13 -25.03 -49.58 6.82
C LEU A 13 -24.07 -48.62 7.62
N SER A 14 -24.41 -47.97 8.75
CA SER A 14 -24.66 -48.44 10.16
C SER A 14 -23.37 -48.86 10.91
N ILE A 15 -23.13 -48.62 12.23
CA ILE A 15 -23.94 -48.93 13.44
C ILE A 15 -23.54 -48.07 14.70
N TRP A 16 -24.54 -47.47 15.40
CA TRP A 16 -24.74 -47.25 16.87
C TRP A 16 -23.72 -46.51 17.79
N ALA A 17 -24.08 -45.97 18.99
CA ALA A 17 -25.35 -45.48 19.58
C ALA A 17 -25.13 -44.84 20.99
N LEU A 18 -26.22 -44.34 21.61
CA LEU A 18 -26.42 -43.81 22.99
C LEU A 18 -26.00 -42.33 23.17
N CYS A 19 -26.86 -41.32 23.41
CA CYS A 19 -28.14 -41.10 24.15
C CYS A 19 -27.95 -40.60 25.60
N SER A 20 -28.78 -39.71 26.19
CA SER A 20 -29.76 -38.67 25.75
C SER A 20 -30.38 -38.02 27.03
N ILE A 21 -31.35 -37.08 26.88
CA ILE A 21 -32.33 -36.59 27.92
C ILE A 21 -31.74 -35.58 28.95
N CYS A 22 -32.38 -34.51 29.45
CA CYS A 22 -33.48 -33.57 29.09
C CYS A 22 -33.44 -32.42 30.17
N THR A 23 -34.16 -31.28 30.18
CA THR A 23 -35.25 -30.68 29.36
C THR A 23 -35.19 -29.13 29.45
N SER A 24 -35.99 -28.42 28.64
CA SER A 24 -36.23 -26.96 28.69
C SER A 24 -37.48 -26.56 29.50
N VAL A 25 -37.55 -25.31 30.04
CA VAL A 25 -38.66 -24.30 29.86
C VAL A 25 -38.65 -23.16 30.91
N ALA A 26 -38.72 -21.91 30.41
CA ALA A 26 -39.27 -20.64 30.95
C ALA A 26 -39.06 -20.09 32.40
N ALA A 27 -39.09 -18.75 32.47
CA ALA A 27 -39.25 -17.87 33.64
C ALA A 27 -40.58 -17.05 33.46
N PRO A 28 -40.96 -16.00 34.23
CA PRO A 28 -40.29 -15.31 35.36
C PRO A 28 -41.21 -14.96 36.57
N GLY A 29 -40.67 -14.27 37.58
CA GLY A 29 -41.40 -13.69 38.73
C GLY A 29 -40.56 -12.64 39.50
N LEU A 30 -41.21 -11.68 40.19
CA LEU A 30 -40.58 -10.52 40.86
C LEU A 30 -40.70 -10.58 42.43
N PRO A 31 -39.91 -9.79 43.19
CA PRO A 31 -39.75 -9.90 44.66
C PRO A 31 -40.69 -8.93 45.44
N PRO A 32 -40.56 -8.69 46.78
CA PRO A 32 -39.49 -7.85 47.38
C PRO A 32 -39.08 -8.17 48.87
N ASP A 33 -38.25 -7.27 49.45
CA ASP A 33 -38.04 -6.91 50.89
C ASP A 33 -37.36 -7.87 51.91
N GLY A 34 -36.63 -7.32 52.91
CA GLY A 34 -36.25 -8.10 54.11
C GLY A 34 -35.04 -7.75 55.05
N LEU A 35 -34.70 -6.47 55.31
CA LEU A 35 -33.99 -5.96 56.53
C LEU A 35 -32.87 -6.77 57.28
N GLN A 36 -31.65 -6.20 57.25
CA GLN A 36 -30.76 -5.83 58.39
C GLN A 36 -30.31 -6.77 59.55
N GLN A 37 -28.97 -6.86 59.68
CA GLN A 37 -28.11 -6.63 60.89
C GLN A 37 -27.66 -7.74 61.88
N ASN A 38 -26.38 -7.60 62.28
CA ASN A 38 -25.65 -8.09 63.47
C ASN A 38 -25.38 -9.62 63.55
N ALA A 39 -24.12 -10.10 63.52
CA ALA A 39 -23.07 -10.09 64.56
C ALA A 39 -23.42 -11.05 65.75
N VAL A 40 -22.55 -11.94 66.23
CA VAL A 40 -21.13 -11.79 66.65
C VAL A 40 -20.26 -13.03 66.30
N GLN A 41 -18.93 -12.93 66.54
CA GLN A 41 -17.88 -13.95 66.44
C GLN A 41 -18.20 -15.35 67.02
N ASP A 42 -17.48 -16.36 66.52
CA ASP A 42 -16.78 -17.31 67.40
C ASP A 42 -15.44 -17.75 66.75
N ASP A 43 -14.45 -18.14 67.55
CA ASP A 43 -13.06 -18.38 67.12
C ASP A 43 -12.73 -19.86 66.86
N SER A 44 -11.88 -20.16 65.87
CA SER A 44 -10.97 -21.32 65.93
C SER A 44 -9.87 -21.30 64.86
N MET A 45 -8.62 -21.16 65.30
CA MET A 45 -7.44 -21.40 64.48
C MET A 45 -7.22 -22.91 64.27
N SER A 46 -6.94 -23.32 63.04
CA SER A 46 -6.07 -24.47 62.79
C SER A 46 -5.17 -24.18 61.58
N SER A 47 -3.87 -24.39 61.75
CA SER A 47 -2.83 -24.01 60.80
C SER A 47 -2.24 -25.24 60.11
N PHE A 48 -1.93 -25.12 58.81
CA PHE A 48 -1.04 -26.07 58.14
C PHE A 48 -0.14 -25.39 57.08
N SER A 49 1.13 -25.26 57.46
CA SER A 49 2.35 -25.29 56.62
C SER A 49 2.40 -24.49 55.31
N ASP A 50 3.25 -23.46 55.30
CA ASP A 50 3.83 -22.89 54.09
C ASP A 50 4.60 -23.93 53.25
N HIS A 51 4.47 -23.81 51.92
CA HIS A 51 5.44 -24.34 50.96
C HIS A 51 5.78 -23.24 49.94
N PRO A 52 7.07 -22.89 49.75
CA PRO A 52 7.46 -21.86 48.78
C PRO A 52 7.36 -22.41 47.35
N VAL A 53 6.47 -21.82 46.54
CA VAL A 53 6.31 -22.17 45.12
C VAL A 53 7.48 -21.64 44.30
N GLU A 54 7.83 -22.37 43.23
CA GLU A 54 9.00 -22.13 42.38
C GLU A 54 9.04 -20.77 41.67
N SER A 55 10.22 -20.42 41.17
CA SER A 55 10.62 -19.06 40.75
C SER A 55 9.95 -18.47 39.51
N SER A 56 9.04 -19.19 38.84
CA SER A 56 8.26 -18.65 37.70
C SER A 56 7.15 -17.67 38.12
N THR A 57 6.87 -17.57 39.42
CA THR A 57 5.70 -16.89 39.99
C THR A 57 5.90 -15.40 40.30
N ARG A 58 7.13 -14.98 40.67
CA ARG A 58 7.39 -13.68 41.34
C ARG A 58 6.91 -12.43 40.59
N ASN A 59 6.91 -12.45 39.26
CA ASN A 59 6.64 -11.28 38.42
C ASN A 59 5.27 -11.35 37.72
N THR A 60 4.40 -12.29 38.11
CA THR A 60 3.02 -12.36 37.60
C THR A 60 2.15 -11.35 38.35
N LEU A 61 1.56 -10.40 37.63
CA LEU A 61 0.70 -9.35 38.19
C LEU A 61 -0.77 -9.80 38.23
N LEU A 62 -1.24 -10.40 37.13
CA LEU A 62 -2.62 -10.87 36.95
C LEU A 62 -2.59 -12.21 36.18
N ASP A 63 -3.43 -13.15 36.58
CA ASP A 63 -3.62 -14.44 35.90
C ASP A 63 -5.08 -14.59 35.47
N PHE A 64 -5.31 -14.73 34.16
CA PHE A 64 -6.64 -14.91 33.57
C PHE A 64 -6.97 -16.38 33.27
N GLY A 65 -6.01 -17.29 33.50
CA GLY A 65 -6.17 -18.73 33.34
C GLY A 65 -6.62 -19.15 31.94
N VAL A 66 -7.90 -19.51 31.82
CA VAL A 66 -8.51 -19.98 30.57
C VAL A 66 -8.95 -18.83 29.66
N ALA A 67 -9.20 -17.63 30.20
CA ALA A 67 -9.58 -16.48 29.39
C ALA A 67 -8.37 -15.96 28.59
N THR A 68 -8.53 -15.88 27.27
CA THR A 68 -7.44 -15.45 26.37
C THR A 68 -7.29 -13.93 26.43
N VAL A 69 -6.07 -13.47 26.78
CA VAL A 69 -5.71 -12.05 26.77
C VAL A 69 -5.22 -11.67 25.38
N THR A 70 -5.88 -10.69 24.75
CA THR A 70 -5.63 -10.26 23.36
C THR A 70 -4.81 -8.97 23.26
N GLY A 71 -4.81 -8.15 24.32
CA GLY A 71 -4.00 -6.95 24.42
C GLY A 71 -4.02 -6.32 25.82
N ILE A 72 -3.06 -5.43 26.08
CA ILE A 72 -2.98 -4.57 27.26
C ILE A 72 -2.63 -3.14 26.87
N ALA A 73 -3.02 -2.19 27.72
CA ALA A 73 -2.68 -0.77 27.58
C ALA A 73 -2.49 -0.12 28.95
N SER A 74 -1.72 0.96 29.03
CA SER A 74 -1.46 1.73 30.25
C SER A 74 -1.83 3.21 30.08
N TRP A 75 -2.15 3.88 31.19
CA TRP A 75 -2.28 5.34 31.26
C TRP A 75 -2.06 5.80 32.69
N ARG A 76 -0.90 6.41 32.98
CA ARG A 76 -0.51 6.80 34.35
C ARG A 76 -0.64 5.60 35.31
N ASN A 77 -1.40 5.71 36.40
CA ASN A 77 -1.64 4.62 37.34
C ASN A 77 -2.77 3.65 36.93
N MET A 78 -3.22 3.66 35.67
CA MET A 78 -4.23 2.74 35.16
C MET A 78 -3.60 1.71 34.22
N LEU A 79 -3.95 0.45 34.40
CA LEU A 79 -3.71 -0.64 33.46
C LEU A 79 -5.06 -1.14 32.94
N ALA A 80 -5.13 -1.48 31.66
CA ALA A 80 -6.28 -2.14 31.07
C ALA A 80 -5.87 -3.43 30.38
N VAL A 81 -6.72 -4.45 30.52
CA VAL A 81 -6.57 -5.77 29.91
C VAL A 81 -7.77 -6.05 29.02
N LEU A 82 -7.49 -6.50 27.80
CA LEU A 82 -8.47 -6.93 26.82
C LEU A 82 -8.51 -8.47 26.81
N THR A 83 -9.68 -9.04 27.07
CA THR A 83 -9.97 -10.44 26.73
C THR A 83 -10.71 -10.52 25.39
N THR A 84 -11.03 -11.72 24.94
CA THR A 84 -11.91 -11.96 23.78
C THR A 84 -13.27 -11.26 23.84
N ASP A 85 -13.74 -10.92 25.04
CA ASP A 85 -15.14 -10.55 25.34
C ASP A 85 -15.31 -9.39 26.35
N SER A 86 -14.24 -8.94 27.02
CA SER A 86 -14.28 -7.91 28.07
C SER A 86 -13.10 -6.94 27.97
N ILE A 87 -13.33 -5.68 28.35
CA ILE A 87 -12.27 -4.74 28.77
C ILE A 87 -12.32 -4.67 30.30
N ILE A 88 -11.15 -4.75 30.95
CA ILE A 88 -11.04 -4.77 32.42
C ILE A 88 -10.00 -3.72 32.84
N TRP A 89 -10.39 -2.81 33.74
CA TRP A 89 -9.57 -1.71 34.25
C TRP A 89 -9.05 -2.02 35.65
N PHE A 90 -7.74 -1.87 35.81
CA PHE A 90 -7.04 -2.04 37.07
C PHE A 90 -6.36 -0.73 37.50
N GLU A 91 -6.56 -0.35 38.75
CA GLU A 91 -5.79 0.70 39.41
C GLU A 91 -4.49 0.11 39.95
N LEU A 92 -3.37 0.69 39.50
CA LEU A 92 -2.01 0.35 39.92
C LEU A 92 -1.66 1.14 41.19
N ALA A 93 -0.94 0.49 42.09
CA ALA A 93 -0.47 1.09 43.33
C ALA A 93 0.65 2.11 43.08
N SER A 94 0.54 3.31 43.67
CA SER A 94 1.46 4.44 43.45
C SER A 94 2.76 4.38 44.24
N ASP A 95 2.82 3.62 45.34
CA ASP A 95 3.89 3.74 46.34
C ASP A 95 4.62 2.40 46.54
N ALA A 96 5.90 2.45 46.90
CA ALA A 96 6.72 1.25 47.12
C ALA A 96 6.26 0.33 48.28
N LEU A 97 5.37 0.81 49.17
CA LEU A 97 4.72 -0.03 50.18
C LEU A 97 3.42 -0.68 49.66
N SER A 98 2.67 0.01 48.79
CA SER A 98 1.41 -0.50 48.22
C SER A 98 1.63 -1.34 46.97
N SER A 99 2.79 -1.25 46.31
CA SER A 99 3.19 -2.06 45.15
C SER A 99 3.23 -3.58 45.39
N ARG A 100 3.12 -4.01 46.65
CA ARG A 100 2.99 -5.43 47.06
C ARG A 100 1.54 -5.93 47.12
N MET A 101 0.56 -5.04 46.98
CA MET A 101 -0.85 -5.43 46.84
C MET A 101 -1.16 -5.72 45.37
N PRO A 102 -2.04 -6.69 45.06
CA PRO A 102 -2.48 -6.94 43.69
C PRO A 102 -3.24 -5.73 43.13
N PRO A 103 -3.19 -5.47 41.80
CA PRO A 103 -3.95 -4.37 41.20
C PRO A 103 -5.44 -4.51 41.48
N ARG A 104 -6.09 -3.37 41.76
CA ARG A 104 -7.51 -3.35 42.08
C ARG A 104 -8.33 -3.26 40.80
N GLU A 105 -9.20 -4.23 40.52
CA GLU A 105 -10.23 -4.05 39.48
C GLU A 105 -11.15 -2.89 39.90
N VAL A 106 -11.18 -1.84 39.09
CA VAL A 106 -11.98 -0.62 39.31
C VAL A 106 -13.10 -0.44 38.28
N GLY A 107 -13.06 -1.20 37.19
CA GLY A 107 -14.12 -1.21 36.19
C GLY A 107 -13.99 -2.37 35.21
N ARG A 108 -15.11 -2.73 34.59
CA ARG A 108 -15.21 -3.75 33.54
C ARG A 108 -16.28 -3.33 32.54
N VAL A 109 -16.11 -3.68 31.27
CA VAL A 109 -17.11 -3.52 30.21
C VAL A 109 -17.15 -4.81 29.40
N GLN A 110 -18.32 -5.46 29.38
CA GLN A 110 -18.56 -6.62 28.52
C GLN A 110 -18.80 -6.12 27.08
N LEU A 111 -18.08 -6.69 26.12
CA LEU A 111 -18.26 -6.40 24.70
C LEU A 111 -19.53 -7.09 24.17
N SER A 112 -20.37 -6.34 23.47
CA SER A 112 -21.66 -6.83 22.94
C SER A 112 -21.54 -7.81 21.76
N ALA A 113 -20.35 -7.85 21.14
CA ALA A 113 -19.86 -8.91 20.29
C ALA A 113 -18.38 -9.15 20.67
N PRO A 114 -17.88 -10.40 20.63
CA PRO A 114 -16.45 -10.65 20.81
C PRO A 114 -15.62 -9.95 19.74
N LEU A 115 -14.31 -9.87 19.97
CA LEU A 115 -13.35 -9.40 18.97
C LEU A 115 -13.01 -10.53 18.01
N ASP A 116 -12.99 -10.24 16.70
CA ASP A 116 -12.74 -11.23 15.65
C ASP A 116 -11.42 -10.95 14.91
N LEU A 117 -10.75 -12.02 14.49
CA LEU A 117 -9.54 -12.11 13.65
C LEU A 117 -8.29 -11.27 14.05
N GLU A 118 -8.33 -9.93 14.06
CA GLU A 118 -7.15 -9.07 14.28
C GLU A 118 -7.47 -7.79 15.08
N LEU A 119 -6.57 -7.41 15.99
CA LEU A 119 -6.68 -6.24 16.87
C LEU A 119 -5.82 -5.09 16.33
N LEU A 120 -6.46 -4.01 15.85
CA LEU A 120 -5.79 -2.94 15.10
C LEU A 120 -5.40 -1.74 15.96
N GLU A 121 -6.22 -1.36 16.94
CA GLU A 121 -5.95 -0.28 17.90
C GLU A 121 -6.56 -0.63 19.26
N PHE A 122 -5.79 -0.48 20.35
CA PHE A 122 -6.27 -0.64 21.72
C PHE A 122 -5.50 0.28 22.66
N LYS A 123 -6.12 1.40 23.08
CA LYS A 123 -5.49 2.33 24.03
C LYS A 123 -6.48 3.24 24.77
N PHE A 124 -6.02 3.81 25.87
CA PHE A 124 -6.70 4.87 26.59
C PHE A 124 -6.75 6.17 25.76
N LEU A 125 -7.88 6.87 25.81
CA LEU A 125 -8.02 8.26 25.33
C LEU A 125 -8.19 9.27 26.47
N SER A 126 -8.52 8.77 27.66
CA SER A 126 -8.52 9.47 28.94
C SER A 126 -8.44 8.44 30.07
N GLN A 127 -8.27 8.87 31.33
CA GLN A 127 -8.26 7.98 32.50
C GLN A 127 -9.53 7.11 32.66
N SER A 128 -10.66 7.47 32.01
CA SER A 128 -11.95 6.78 32.12
C SER A 128 -12.53 6.25 30.80
N SER A 129 -11.77 6.33 29.69
CA SER A 129 -12.22 5.86 28.37
C SER A 129 -11.12 5.18 27.56
N ILE A 130 -11.48 4.05 26.93
CA ILE A 130 -10.62 3.23 26.08
C ILE A 130 -11.25 3.05 24.72
N PHE A 131 -10.44 3.24 23.67
CA PHE A 131 -10.80 2.96 22.30
C PHE A 131 -10.24 1.59 21.89
N VAL A 132 -11.08 0.81 21.21
CA VAL A 132 -10.71 -0.50 20.66
C VAL A 132 -11.22 -0.63 19.22
N CYS A 133 -10.39 -1.13 18.30
CA CYS A 133 -10.78 -1.51 16.96
C CYS A 133 -10.31 -2.94 16.64
N ASP A 134 -11.24 -3.77 16.21
CA ASP A 134 -10.96 -4.97 15.41
C ASP A 134 -11.06 -4.63 13.91
N SER A 135 -10.90 -5.63 13.03
CA SER A 135 -10.98 -5.47 11.58
C SER A 135 -12.35 -5.00 11.04
N PHE A 136 -13.40 -4.95 11.87
CA PHE A 136 -14.78 -4.63 11.44
C PHE A 136 -15.42 -3.47 12.21
N THR A 137 -15.00 -3.22 13.45
CA THR A 137 -15.69 -2.34 14.38
C THR A 137 -14.72 -1.55 15.26
N CYS A 138 -14.84 -0.23 15.22
CA CYS A 138 -14.22 0.67 16.19
C CYS A 138 -15.22 1.07 17.28
N ARG A 139 -14.79 1.08 18.55
CA ARG A 139 -15.64 1.23 19.73
C ARG A 139 -14.93 2.10 20.77
N LEU A 140 -15.59 3.15 21.29
CA LEU A 140 -15.15 3.83 22.53
C LEU A 140 -15.97 3.28 23.70
N CYS A 141 -15.31 2.85 24.77
CA CYS A 141 -15.94 2.30 25.97
C CYS A 141 -15.57 3.15 27.20
N TRP A 142 -16.53 3.39 28.09
CA TRP A 142 -16.35 4.24 29.27
C TRP A 142 -16.54 3.48 30.60
N MET A 143 -15.72 3.84 31.58
CA MET A 143 -15.76 3.25 32.93
C MET A 143 -16.97 3.73 33.77
N ASN A 144 -17.57 4.89 33.43
CA ASN A 144 -18.60 5.55 34.25
C ASN A 144 -20.02 5.44 33.66
N ARG A 145 -20.99 5.12 34.54
CA ARG A 145 -22.45 5.16 34.30
C ARG A 145 -22.92 4.39 33.05
N GLY A 146 -22.96 3.07 33.17
CA GLY A 146 -23.68 2.18 32.25
C GLY A 146 -22.85 1.04 31.65
N GLN A 147 -21.52 1.11 31.75
CA GLN A 147 -20.60 0.14 31.15
C GLN A 147 -20.87 -0.08 29.66
N THR A 148 -21.17 1.01 28.94
CA THR A 148 -21.49 1.01 27.52
C THR A 148 -20.26 1.29 26.65
N CYS A 149 -20.31 0.78 25.43
CA CYS A 149 -19.47 1.25 24.33
C CYS A 149 -20.34 1.89 23.24
N ALA A 150 -19.85 2.95 22.61
CA ALA A 150 -20.42 3.52 21.39
C ALA A 150 -19.60 3.07 20.17
N TYR A 151 -20.29 2.65 19.10
CA TYR A 151 -19.66 2.23 17.85
C TYR A 151 -19.36 3.43 16.96
N TYR A 152 -18.17 3.51 16.41
CA TYR A 152 -17.72 4.59 15.52
C TYR A 152 -17.80 4.14 14.07
N SER A 153 -18.59 4.87 13.28
CA SER A 153 -18.79 4.66 11.85
C SER A 153 -17.60 5.18 11.06
N LEU A 154 -17.10 4.37 10.11
CA LEU A 154 -15.96 4.70 9.26
C LEU A 154 -16.41 4.81 7.80
N GLU A 155 -16.27 6.02 7.24
CA GLU A 155 -16.62 6.32 5.84
C GLU A 155 -15.42 6.83 5.05
N THR A 156 -15.27 6.40 3.80
CA THR A 156 -14.32 6.95 2.81
C THR A 156 -15.05 7.12 1.48
N LYS A 157 -14.82 8.23 0.78
CA LYS A 157 -15.39 8.53 -0.55
C LYS A 157 -16.93 8.38 -0.60
N GLY A 158 -17.61 8.64 0.52
CA GLY A 158 -19.06 8.47 0.67
C GLY A 158 -19.56 7.03 0.73
N ARG A 159 -18.71 6.06 1.12
CA ARG A 159 -19.08 4.66 1.40
C ARG A 159 -18.66 4.30 2.82
N THR A 160 -19.53 3.60 3.55
CA THR A 160 -19.17 2.87 4.77
C THR A 160 -18.26 1.70 4.40
N ASN A 161 -17.18 1.47 5.15
CA ASN A 161 -16.28 0.35 4.90
C ASN A 161 -16.72 -0.92 5.64
N ASP A 162 -16.75 -2.04 4.93
CA ASP A 162 -17.09 -3.36 5.49
C ASP A 162 -15.89 -4.03 6.20
N HIS A 163 -14.66 -3.57 5.95
CA HIS A 163 -13.44 -4.08 6.61
C HIS A 163 -12.35 -2.99 6.70
N ILE A 164 -11.59 -3.02 7.79
CA ILE A 164 -10.54 -2.07 8.19
C ILE A 164 -9.19 -2.80 8.10
N SER A 165 -8.18 -2.18 7.50
CA SER A 165 -6.83 -2.77 7.44
C SER A 165 -5.86 -2.16 8.46
N GLN A 166 -5.95 -0.84 8.70
CA GLN A 166 -5.15 -0.15 9.72
C GLN A 166 -5.92 1.05 10.28
N VAL A 167 -5.70 1.38 11.55
CA VAL A 167 -6.32 2.55 12.21
C VAL A 167 -5.44 3.05 13.36
N SER A 168 -5.38 4.36 13.56
CA SER A 168 -4.93 4.93 14.82
C SER A 168 -5.69 6.20 15.19
N VAL A 169 -5.89 6.39 16.49
CA VAL A 169 -6.84 7.33 17.09
C VAL A 169 -6.16 8.32 18.04
N THR A 170 -6.74 9.49 18.25
CA THR A 170 -6.40 10.36 19.39
C THR A 170 -7.60 11.18 19.88
N SER A 171 -7.57 11.60 21.13
CA SER A 171 -8.55 12.54 21.69
C SER A 171 -8.22 13.97 21.27
N THR A 172 -9.24 14.82 21.16
CA THR A 172 -9.10 16.25 20.86
C THR A 172 -9.26 17.08 22.13
N THR A 173 -8.71 18.29 22.20
CA THR A 173 -8.92 19.22 23.33
C THR A 173 -10.38 19.61 23.54
N ASN A 174 -11.25 19.35 22.56
CA ASN A 174 -12.67 19.68 22.59
C ASN A 174 -13.54 18.50 23.07
N GLY A 175 -12.94 17.41 23.55
CA GLY A 175 -13.64 16.21 24.05
C GLY A 175 -14.11 15.22 22.97
N GLY A 176 -13.94 15.57 21.69
CA GLY A 176 -14.15 14.67 20.56
C GLY A 176 -12.95 13.79 20.23
N ILE A 177 -13.04 13.03 19.15
CA ILE A 177 -11.98 12.12 18.64
C ILE A 177 -11.51 12.59 17.25
N ALA A 178 -10.21 12.43 16.97
CA ALA A 178 -9.66 12.41 15.62
C ALA A 178 -9.05 11.02 15.33
N LEU A 179 -9.23 10.52 14.10
CA LEU A 179 -8.86 9.15 13.73
C LEU A 179 -8.38 9.11 12.27
N ARG A 180 -7.26 8.43 11.99
CA ARG A 180 -6.82 8.11 10.62
C ARG A 180 -6.85 6.61 10.43
N TYR A 181 -7.38 6.15 9.31
CA TYR A 181 -7.50 4.72 8.99
C TYR A 181 -7.30 4.44 7.51
N VAL A 182 -7.18 3.15 7.20
CA VAL A 182 -7.06 2.56 5.86
C VAL A 182 -8.04 1.39 5.78
N ASN A 183 -8.72 1.22 4.64
CA ASN A 183 -9.61 0.08 4.38
C ASN A 183 -8.89 -1.07 3.63
N GLU A 184 -9.60 -2.14 3.26
CA GLU A 184 -9.03 -3.22 2.41
C GLU A 184 -8.79 -2.78 0.95
N ASP A 185 -9.56 -1.83 0.41
CA ASP A 185 -9.41 -1.37 -0.96
C ASP A 185 -8.09 -0.61 -1.20
N GLY A 186 -7.43 -0.16 -0.13
CA GLY A 186 -6.21 0.66 -0.10
C GLY A 186 -6.45 2.15 0.15
N ASP A 187 -7.71 2.56 0.33
CA ASP A 187 -8.11 3.95 0.55
C ASP A 187 -7.94 4.35 2.02
N ALA A 188 -7.48 5.59 2.22
CA ALA A 188 -7.28 6.18 3.54
C ALA A 188 -8.03 7.50 3.71
N ALA A 189 -8.43 7.80 4.95
CA ALA A 189 -9.04 9.07 5.32
C ALA A 189 -8.71 9.46 6.76
N VAL A 190 -8.85 10.76 7.06
CA VAL A 190 -8.90 11.27 8.44
C VAL A 190 -10.32 11.70 8.78
N LEU A 191 -10.83 11.21 9.92
CA LEU A 191 -12.17 11.48 10.45
C LEU A 191 -12.06 12.27 11.76
N LYS A 192 -12.96 13.24 11.96
CA LYS A 192 -13.17 13.88 13.27
C LYS A 192 -14.61 13.69 13.73
N TYR A 193 -14.75 13.38 15.01
CA TYR A 193 -16.02 13.19 15.71
C TYR A 193 -16.14 14.22 16.84
N GLY A 194 -17.32 14.82 17.00
CA GLY A 194 -17.61 15.68 18.15
C GLY A 194 -17.59 14.93 19.49
N SER A 195 -17.63 15.68 20.60
CA SER A 195 -17.81 15.10 21.93
C SER A 195 -19.19 14.44 22.02
N THR A 196 -19.24 13.15 22.33
CA THR A 196 -20.47 12.36 22.42
C THR A 196 -20.92 12.18 23.87
N ASP A 197 -22.22 12.38 24.14
CA ASP A 197 -22.85 11.90 25.37
C ASP A 197 -23.14 10.39 25.27
N ASN A 198 -23.26 9.71 26.41
CA ASN A 198 -23.38 8.24 26.55
C ASN A 198 -24.67 7.65 25.95
N SER A 199 -25.53 8.47 25.32
CA SER A 199 -26.81 8.11 24.74
C SER A 199 -26.71 7.49 23.33
N HIS A 200 -25.63 7.75 22.60
CA HIS A 200 -25.48 7.32 21.20
C HIS A 200 -24.84 5.93 21.08
N LYS A 201 -25.60 4.95 20.57
CA LYS A 201 -25.06 3.59 20.27
C LYS A 201 -24.12 3.56 19.06
N ARG A 202 -24.34 4.45 18.09
CA ARG A 202 -23.51 4.61 16.88
C ARG A 202 -23.22 6.10 16.69
N VAL A 203 -21.99 6.41 16.28
CA VAL A 203 -21.44 7.76 16.14
C VAL A 203 -20.93 7.94 14.72
N GLU A 204 -21.44 8.94 14.02
CA GLU A 204 -21.04 9.29 12.66
C GLU A 204 -19.97 10.40 12.67
N PRO A 205 -19.05 10.45 11.68
CA PRO A 205 -18.03 11.49 11.60
C PRO A 205 -18.67 12.86 11.34
N THR A 206 -18.26 13.85 12.14
CA THR A 206 -18.67 15.25 11.96
C THR A 206 -17.91 15.97 10.84
N GLN A 207 -16.70 15.49 10.51
CA GLN A 207 -15.82 16.02 9.47
C GLN A 207 -14.99 14.84 8.91
N TYR A 208 -14.68 14.85 7.61
CA TYR A 208 -13.89 13.78 6.99
C TYR A 208 -13.03 14.29 5.83
N ALA A 209 -11.83 13.72 5.68
CA ALA A 209 -10.85 14.09 4.67
C ALA A 209 -10.24 12.84 4.02
N ASP A 210 -10.81 12.41 2.89
CA ASP A 210 -10.27 11.34 2.04
C ASP A 210 -8.91 11.72 1.45
N ASP A 211 -8.00 10.76 1.29
CA ASP A 211 -6.77 10.90 0.51
C ASP A 211 -7.00 10.79 -1.01
N VAL A 212 -6.03 11.21 -1.84
CA VAL A 212 -6.14 11.16 -3.31
C VAL A 212 -5.75 9.78 -3.84
N SER A 213 -6.42 9.30 -4.88
CA SER A 213 -6.19 7.97 -5.48
C SER A 213 -4.82 7.77 -6.14
N ILE A 214 -4.02 8.84 -6.32
CA ILE A 214 -2.61 8.77 -6.77
C ILE A 214 -1.64 8.52 -5.60
N VAL A 215 -2.08 8.68 -4.35
CA VAL A 215 -1.35 8.22 -3.17
C VAL A 215 -1.87 6.82 -2.84
N THR A 216 -0.96 5.87 -2.67
CA THR A 216 -1.27 4.45 -2.44
C THR A 216 -0.41 3.88 -1.30
N ASP A 217 -0.54 2.58 -1.03
CA ASP A 217 0.29 1.84 -0.08
C ASP A 217 0.33 2.51 1.31
N HIS A 218 -0.81 3.05 1.74
CA HIS A 218 -0.99 3.77 2.99
C HIS A 218 -0.69 2.88 4.21
N ARG A 219 0.09 3.43 5.15
CA ARG A 219 0.27 2.90 6.50
C ARG A 219 0.01 3.99 7.55
N VAL A 220 -0.60 3.63 8.68
CA VAL A 220 -0.75 4.48 9.87
C VAL A 220 -0.33 3.70 11.11
N VAL A 221 0.69 4.20 11.82
CA VAL A 221 1.37 3.43 12.88
C VAL A 221 1.15 4.00 14.29
N GLY A 222 0.88 5.30 14.41
CA GLY A 222 0.60 5.95 15.69
C GLY A 222 -0.11 7.29 15.54
N ALA A 223 -0.78 7.71 16.61
CA ALA A 223 -1.51 8.97 16.68
C ALA A 223 -1.57 9.50 18.12
N PHE A 224 -1.42 10.81 18.29
CA PHE A 224 -1.32 11.50 19.58
C PHE A 224 -1.83 12.95 19.50
N ASN A 225 -2.18 13.54 20.65
CA ASN A 225 -2.56 14.95 20.74
C ASN A 225 -1.44 15.75 21.41
N ARG A 226 -1.21 16.97 20.92
CA ARG A 226 -0.27 17.91 21.54
C ARG A 226 -0.70 19.35 21.28
N GLN A 227 -0.90 20.11 22.36
CA GLN A 227 -1.12 21.57 22.34
C GLN A 227 -2.31 22.04 21.46
N GLY A 228 -3.39 21.25 21.36
CA GLY A 228 -4.58 21.58 20.56
C GLY A 228 -4.53 21.13 19.10
N PHE A 229 -3.57 20.27 18.77
CA PHE A 229 -3.45 19.63 17.47
C PHE A 229 -3.42 18.10 17.63
N SER A 230 -4.14 17.42 16.74
CA SER A 230 -4.11 15.98 16.56
C SER A 230 -3.03 15.62 15.52
N TYR A 231 -2.17 14.67 15.85
CA TYR A 231 -1.06 14.20 15.02
C TYR A 231 -1.24 12.73 14.63
N PHE A 232 -0.84 12.39 13.40
CA PHE A 232 -0.82 11.03 12.87
C PHE A 232 0.52 10.75 12.20
N VAL A 233 1.13 9.59 12.48
CA VAL A 233 2.41 9.14 11.91
C VAL A 233 2.19 7.89 11.07
N GLY A 234 2.81 7.85 9.89
CA GLY A 234 2.61 6.78 8.92
C GLY A 234 3.54 6.90 7.72
N SER A 235 3.20 6.20 6.64
CA SER A 235 3.88 6.31 5.35
C SER A 235 2.90 6.07 4.21
N ALA A 236 3.19 6.60 3.02
CA ALA A 236 2.42 6.29 1.81
C ALA A 236 3.27 6.47 0.56
N ARG A 237 2.95 5.70 -0.49
CA ARG A 237 3.56 5.83 -1.81
C ARG A 237 2.93 6.98 -2.57
N ARG A 238 3.77 7.85 -3.12
CA ARG A 238 3.37 9.06 -3.87
C ARG A 238 4.45 9.42 -4.91
N PRO A 239 4.18 10.30 -5.89
CA PRO A 239 5.24 10.88 -6.74
C PRO A 239 6.32 11.57 -5.88
N PHE A 240 7.59 11.39 -6.25
CA PHE A 240 8.74 12.01 -5.60
C PHE A 240 9.13 13.29 -6.35
N GLU A 241 8.47 14.41 -6.03
CA GLU A 241 8.50 15.55 -6.94
C GLU A 241 8.60 16.92 -6.23
N PRO A 242 9.74 17.60 -6.40
CA PRO A 242 9.78 19.03 -6.74
C PRO A 242 9.27 19.29 -8.17
N LEU A 243 9.16 18.23 -8.98
CA LEU A 243 8.97 18.19 -10.44
C LEU A 243 7.50 18.06 -10.89
N ILE A 244 6.52 18.40 -10.03
CA ILE A 244 5.07 18.19 -10.28
C ILE A 244 4.59 18.85 -11.59
N ASN A 245 5.28 19.89 -12.05
CA ASN A 245 4.97 20.63 -13.27
C ASN A 245 5.77 20.15 -14.51
N SER A 246 6.65 19.15 -14.38
CA SER A 246 7.52 18.67 -15.46
C SER A 246 7.38 17.16 -15.70
N LYS A 247 6.26 16.77 -16.33
CA LYS A 247 6.00 15.45 -16.94
C LYS A 247 6.23 14.26 -15.99
N ILE A 248 5.17 13.87 -15.26
CA ILE A 248 5.14 12.70 -14.37
C ILE A 248 5.42 11.41 -15.15
N ASP A 249 6.70 10.99 -15.18
CA ASP A 249 7.08 9.64 -15.56
C ASP A 249 6.78 8.67 -14.40
N LEU A 250 6.12 7.56 -14.71
CA LEU A 250 5.65 6.57 -13.72
C LEU A 250 6.79 5.88 -12.94
N GLU A 251 8.04 6.08 -13.36
CA GLU A 251 9.25 5.62 -12.66
C GLU A 251 9.55 6.40 -11.37
N ALA A 252 8.99 7.61 -11.20
CA ALA A 252 9.29 8.52 -10.08
C ALA A 252 8.38 8.36 -8.84
N THR A 253 7.86 7.16 -8.55
CA THR A 253 7.00 6.93 -7.36
C THR A 253 7.78 6.35 -6.16
N LEU A 254 7.63 6.97 -4.98
CA LEU A 254 8.35 6.63 -3.76
C LEU A 254 7.45 6.55 -2.53
N THR A 255 7.70 5.58 -1.66
CA THR A 255 7.12 5.51 -0.32
C THR A 255 7.95 6.32 0.66
N SER A 256 7.32 7.26 1.36
CA SER A 256 7.99 8.11 2.37
C SER A 256 7.21 8.14 3.68
N VAL A 257 7.95 8.25 4.79
CA VAL A 257 7.41 8.43 6.14
C VAL A 257 6.95 9.88 6.33
N ARG A 258 5.80 10.05 6.99
CA ARG A 258 5.08 11.31 7.10
C ARG A 258 4.54 11.51 8.50
N ILE A 259 4.49 12.77 8.93
CA ILE A 259 3.65 13.22 10.05
C ILE A 259 2.59 14.21 9.56
N THR A 260 1.35 13.94 9.90
CA THR A 260 0.20 14.81 9.65
C THR A 260 -0.13 15.59 10.92
N ARG A 261 -0.38 16.89 10.81
CA ARG A 261 -0.94 17.73 11.89
C ARG A 261 -2.27 18.33 11.46
N ILE A 262 -3.25 18.29 12.35
CA ILE A 262 -4.61 18.82 12.18
C ILE A 262 -4.99 19.62 13.42
N CYS A 263 -5.67 20.76 13.28
CA CYS A 263 -6.12 21.52 14.43
C CYS A 263 -7.42 20.96 15.02
N ASP A 264 -7.48 20.82 16.35
CA ASP A 264 -8.66 20.28 17.03
C ASP A 264 -9.87 21.22 16.90
N LYS A 265 -9.61 22.53 16.90
CA LYS A 265 -10.62 23.60 16.73
C LYS A 265 -11.10 23.78 15.29
N ASP A 266 -10.47 23.13 14.31
CA ASP A 266 -10.91 23.18 12.92
C ASP A 266 -12.35 22.69 12.82
N ALA A 267 -13.26 23.56 12.37
CA ALA A 267 -14.69 23.33 12.20
C ALA A 267 -15.12 23.24 10.72
N THR A 268 -14.16 23.11 9.80
CA THR A 268 -14.41 23.00 8.36
C THR A 268 -14.80 21.59 7.91
N LYS A 269 -15.44 21.41 6.75
CA LYS A 269 -16.05 20.11 6.40
C LYS A 269 -14.99 19.02 6.14
N ASN A 270 -13.91 19.38 5.45
CA ASN A 270 -12.92 18.47 4.89
C ASN A 270 -11.59 18.52 5.67
N VAL A 271 -11.64 18.95 6.94
CA VAL A 271 -10.48 19.06 7.86
C VAL A 271 -9.37 19.93 7.26
N GLU A 272 -9.74 21.11 6.79
CA GLU A 272 -8.90 22.02 6.02
C GLU A 272 -7.59 22.44 6.71
N SER A 273 -7.50 22.39 8.04
CA SER A 273 -6.27 22.71 8.80
C SER A 273 -5.11 21.75 8.55
N ARG A 274 -5.35 20.59 7.93
CA ARG A 274 -4.36 19.54 7.65
C ARG A 274 -3.08 20.06 6.99
N ILE A 275 -1.94 19.66 7.53
CA ILE A 275 -0.60 19.79 6.95
C ILE A 275 0.12 18.42 7.06
N GLU A 276 0.91 18.02 6.06
CA GLU A 276 1.86 16.89 6.16
C GLU A 276 3.32 17.34 6.00
N LEU A 277 4.21 16.80 6.84
CA LEU A 277 5.66 16.89 6.67
C LEU A 277 6.23 15.50 6.36
N ALA A 278 7.15 15.42 5.40
CA ALA A 278 8.05 14.26 5.28
C ALA A 278 8.98 14.17 6.50
N LEU A 279 9.22 12.96 7.00
CA LEU A 279 10.22 12.68 8.03
C LEU A 279 11.35 11.82 7.42
N GLY A 280 12.58 12.16 7.76
CA GLY A 280 13.78 11.42 7.37
C GLY A 280 14.54 10.86 8.57
N CYS A 281 15.30 9.80 8.35
CA CYS A 281 16.22 9.23 9.33
C CYS A 281 17.63 9.19 8.72
N PRO A 282 18.70 9.57 9.45
CA PRO A 282 20.05 9.52 8.91
C PRO A 282 20.44 8.11 8.45
N HIS A 283 21.34 8.04 7.47
CA HIS A 283 21.76 6.83 6.75
C HIS A 283 20.75 6.21 5.77
N LEU A 284 19.48 6.62 5.76
CA LEU A 284 18.52 6.21 4.71
C LEU A 284 18.54 7.20 3.52
N GLY A 285 18.54 6.68 2.30
CA GLY A 285 18.57 7.48 1.08
C GLY A 285 17.26 8.23 0.81
N LEU A 286 17.38 9.47 0.30
CA LEU A 286 16.23 10.31 -0.09
C LEU A 286 15.35 9.72 -1.19
N TYR A 287 15.89 8.74 -1.93
CA TYR A 287 15.26 8.07 -3.08
C TYR A 287 14.98 6.58 -2.79
N GLU A 288 14.94 6.17 -1.52
CA GLU A 288 14.59 4.80 -1.11
C GLU A 288 13.12 4.69 -0.70
N ASN A 289 12.52 3.51 -0.95
CA ASN A 289 11.17 3.22 -0.46
C ASN A 289 11.25 2.90 1.03
N VAL A 290 10.87 3.88 1.86
CA VAL A 290 10.98 3.80 3.31
C VAL A 290 9.61 3.88 3.98
N TYR A 291 9.34 2.88 4.82
CA TYR A 291 8.07 2.64 5.48
C TYR A 291 8.17 2.97 6.97
N ALA A 292 7.08 3.45 7.55
CA ALA A 292 6.92 3.48 8.99
C ALA A 292 6.36 2.14 9.48
N THR A 293 6.88 1.63 10.60
CA THR A 293 6.44 0.33 11.17
C THR A 293 5.83 0.51 12.56
N ALA A 294 6.40 1.40 13.37
CA ALA A 294 5.90 1.81 14.68
C ALA A 294 6.27 3.27 14.96
N ALA A 295 5.50 3.94 15.82
CA ALA A 295 5.82 5.27 16.34
C ALA A 295 5.27 5.44 17.76
N GLU A 296 5.98 6.19 18.60
CA GLU A 296 5.64 6.46 20.00
C GLU A 296 5.98 7.92 20.38
N TYR A 297 5.10 8.58 21.13
CA TYR A 297 5.26 9.97 21.56
C TYR A 297 5.26 10.08 23.09
N ASP A 298 6.35 10.58 23.65
CA ASP A 298 6.48 10.82 25.09
C ASP A 298 6.10 12.27 25.43
N GLU A 299 4.95 12.44 26.08
CA GLU A 299 4.44 13.72 26.61
C GLU A 299 5.43 14.41 27.57
N LYS A 300 6.28 13.65 28.29
CA LYS A 300 7.17 14.20 29.31
C LYS A 300 8.48 14.76 28.75
N SER A 301 9.07 14.09 27.75
CA SER A 301 10.31 14.56 27.10
C SER A 301 10.05 15.39 25.83
N ASP A 302 8.79 15.51 25.41
CA ASP A 302 8.34 16.20 24.19
C ASP A 302 8.96 15.63 22.90
N ARG A 303 9.10 14.30 22.86
CA ARG A 303 9.80 13.57 21.79
C ARG A 303 8.91 12.57 21.09
N LEU A 304 9.08 12.48 19.78
CA LEU A 304 8.54 11.44 18.93
C LEU A 304 9.66 10.48 18.52
N THR A 305 9.44 9.19 18.74
CA THR A 305 10.28 8.09 18.21
C THR A 305 9.55 7.44 17.05
N VAL A 306 10.23 7.20 15.93
CA VAL A 306 9.67 6.49 14.77
C VAL A 306 10.62 5.38 14.32
N ALA A 307 10.04 4.21 14.02
CA ALA A 307 10.72 3.08 13.41
C ALA A 307 10.58 3.13 11.88
N PHE A 308 11.73 3.17 11.20
CA PHE A 308 11.87 3.20 9.75
C PHE A 308 12.38 1.84 9.23
N HIS A 309 11.89 1.43 8.06
CA HIS A 309 12.34 0.23 7.35
C HIS A 309 12.45 0.50 5.84
N SER A 310 13.56 0.12 5.20
CA SER A 310 13.81 0.28 3.75
C SER A 310 13.64 -1.07 3.03
N SER A 311 12.96 -1.08 1.88
CA SER A 311 12.72 -2.32 1.10
C SER A 311 13.89 -2.74 0.21
N ASN A 312 14.90 -1.90 0.03
CA ASN A 312 15.96 -2.11 -0.96
C ASN A 312 17.12 -2.97 -0.43
N ASP A 313 17.23 -3.16 0.89
CA ASP A 313 18.36 -3.85 1.50
C ASP A 313 18.12 -5.35 1.68
N VAL A 314 18.58 -6.13 0.70
CA VAL A 314 18.48 -7.60 0.65
C VAL A 314 19.56 -8.28 1.51
N LEU A 315 20.51 -7.53 2.08
CA LEU A 315 21.63 -8.07 2.87
C LEU A 315 21.60 -7.62 4.34
N THR A 316 21.11 -6.41 4.63
CA THR A 316 20.92 -5.88 5.98
C THR A 316 19.51 -5.30 6.17
N SER A 317 18.51 -6.18 6.35
CA SER A 317 17.11 -5.85 6.62
C SER A 317 16.89 -5.28 8.04
N SER A 318 17.63 -4.22 8.35
CA SER A 318 17.73 -3.58 9.66
C SER A 318 16.62 -2.56 9.88
N GLY A 319 16.15 -2.46 11.13
CA GLY A 319 15.17 -1.46 11.55
C GLY A 319 15.87 -0.25 12.15
N SER A 320 15.64 0.95 11.60
CA SER A 320 16.26 2.19 12.09
C SER A 320 15.30 2.94 13.00
N LEU A 321 15.72 3.22 14.24
CA LEU A 321 15.00 4.10 15.16
C LEU A 321 15.53 5.52 15.04
N CYS A 322 14.62 6.48 14.84
CA CYS A 322 14.92 7.90 14.82
C CYS A 322 14.08 8.70 15.80
N LEU A 323 14.73 9.66 16.46
CA LEU A 323 14.14 10.61 17.41
C LEU A 323 13.92 11.97 16.75
N PHE A 324 12.83 12.63 17.15
CA PHE A 324 12.45 13.97 16.73
C PHE A 324 11.99 14.76 17.96
N GLN A 325 12.46 16.00 18.13
CA GLN A 325 11.89 16.90 19.15
C GLN A 325 10.60 17.52 18.58
N MET A 326 9.50 17.47 19.33
CA MET A 326 8.22 17.99 18.84
C MET A 326 8.19 19.51 18.75
N GLY A 327 9.05 20.22 19.48
CA GLY A 327 9.30 21.65 19.29
C GLY A 327 9.76 21.99 17.86
N ASP A 328 10.72 21.24 17.33
CA ASP A 328 11.27 21.49 15.99
C ASP A 328 10.31 21.06 14.88
N ILE A 329 9.60 19.94 15.07
CA ILE A 329 8.48 19.55 14.19
C ILE A 329 7.40 20.64 14.16
N ASN A 330 7.02 21.20 15.31
CA ASN A 330 6.03 22.28 15.36
C ASN A 330 6.55 23.54 14.65
N ASN A 331 7.81 23.91 14.85
CA ASN A 331 8.45 25.01 14.13
C ASN A 331 8.45 24.79 12.61
N ALA A 332 8.69 23.56 12.14
CA ALA A 332 8.59 23.21 10.73
C ALA A 332 7.16 23.36 10.18
N PHE A 333 6.13 22.94 10.93
CA PHE A 333 4.72 23.17 10.57
C PHE A 333 4.36 24.66 10.50
N GLU A 334 4.77 25.47 11.48
CA GLU A 334 4.53 26.92 11.47
C GLU A 334 5.29 27.61 10.33
N ASN A 335 6.49 27.17 10.01
CA ASN A 335 7.26 27.69 8.87
C ASN A 335 6.55 27.40 7.53
N VAL A 336 6.00 26.19 7.33
CA VAL A 336 5.17 25.87 6.15
C VAL A 336 3.94 26.77 6.09
N TRP A 337 3.21 26.93 7.21
CA TRP A 337 2.04 27.80 7.27
C TRP A 337 2.36 29.26 6.92
N ASN A 338 3.36 29.84 7.58
CA ASN A 338 3.72 31.25 7.45
C ASN A 338 4.36 31.57 6.08
N ASN A 339 5.17 30.68 5.53
CA ASN A 339 5.72 30.83 4.18
C ASN A 339 4.60 30.83 3.12
N CYS A 340 3.55 30.02 3.31
CA CYS A 340 2.35 30.12 2.47
C CYS A 340 1.62 31.46 2.63
N GLN A 341 1.37 31.94 3.85
CA GLN A 341 0.65 33.22 4.05
C GLN A 341 1.39 34.44 3.49
N ASN A 342 2.72 34.36 3.38
CA ASN A 342 3.59 35.44 2.90
C ASN A 342 3.94 35.33 1.41
N THR A 343 3.50 34.29 0.71
CA THR A 343 3.66 34.18 -0.75
C THR A 343 2.60 35.03 -1.44
N THR A 344 3.02 36.01 -2.23
CA THR A 344 2.14 36.82 -3.08
C THR A 344 2.01 36.21 -4.47
N PHE A 345 0.78 36.00 -4.93
CA PHE A 345 0.48 35.47 -6.26
C PHE A 345 0.04 36.61 -7.20
N VAL A 346 0.39 36.53 -8.49
CA VAL A 346 0.13 37.60 -9.46
C VAL A 346 -1.35 37.63 -9.83
N GLU A 347 -2.02 38.74 -9.57
CA GLU A 347 -3.49 38.90 -9.57
C GLU A 347 -4.13 39.00 -10.98
N SER A 348 -3.42 38.63 -12.04
CA SER A 348 -3.93 38.67 -13.42
C SER A 348 -4.60 37.35 -13.80
N THR A 349 -5.94 37.37 -13.82
CA THR A 349 -6.90 36.26 -14.05
C THR A 349 -7.18 35.38 -12.82
N ASP A 350 -8.41 34.84 -12.77
CA ASP A 350 -8.88 33.85 -11.77
C ASP A 350 -8.30 32.44 -12.02
N GLU A 351 -7.27 32.31 -12.86
CA GLU A 351 -6.66 31.04 -13.25
C GLU A 351 -5.32 30.84 -12.55
N CYS A 352 -5.06 29.61 -12.11
CA CYS A 352 -3.84 29.27 -11.40
C CYS A 352 -2.65 29.27 -12.36
N TYR A 353 -1.58 29.99 -12.03
CA TYR A 353 -0.34 29.94 -12.80
C TYR A 353 0.21 28.50 -12.82
N ASN A 354 0.35 27.94 -14.02
CA ASN A 354 1.36 26.92 -14.24
C ASN A 354 2.73 27.55 -13.92
N ALA A 355 3.43 27.02 -12.92
CA ALA A 355 4.80 27.38 -12.66
C ALA A 355 5.69 26.45 -13.47
N ASP A 356 5.90 26.77 -14.75
CA ASP A 356 6.63 25.93 -15.73
C ASP A 356 8.11 25.64 -15.34
N ASP A 357 8.61 26.31 -14.29
CA ASP A 357 9.94 26.13 -13.72
C ASP A 357 9.88 25.97 -12.19
N VAL A 358 10.60 24.96 -11.69
CA VAL A 358 10.71 24.58 -10.28
C VAL A 358 11.47 25.64 -9.46
N GLU A 359 12.40 26.40 -10.05
CA GLU A 359 13.14 27.44 -9.31
C GLU A 359 12.24 28.62 -8.87
N HIS A 360 11.11 28.82 -9.56
CA HIS A 360 10.15 29.89 -9.29
C HIS A 360 9.08 29.51 -8.23
N LEU A 361 9.00 28.23 -7.82
CA LEU A 361 8.09 27.79 -6.76
C LEU A 361 8.65 28.07 -5.35
N PRO A 362 7.85 28.61 -4.41
CA PRO A 362 8.30 28.78 -3.03
C PRO A 362 8.59 27.41 -2.40
N LYS A 363 9.85 27.16 -2.00
CA LYS A 363 10.39 25.88 -1.46
C LYS A 363 9.64 25.29 -0.25
N HIS A 364 8.68 26.03 0.30
CA HIS A 364 7.91 25.66 1.49
C HIS A 364 6.40 25.85 1.35
N CYS A 365 5.87 26.16 0.16
CA CYS A 365 4.42 26.30 -0.05
C CYS A 365 3.94 25.54 -1.30
N PHE A 366 3.71 24.25 -1.15
CA PHE A 366 3.03 23.42 -2.14
C PHE A 366 1.59 23.16 -1.68
N ILE A 367 0.65 23.38 -2.59
CA ILE A 367 -0.79 23.40 -2.31
C ILE A 367 -1.51 22.51 -3.32
N PHE A 368 -2.06 21.39 -2.85
CA PHE A 368 -2.92 20.54 -3.68
C PHE A 368 -4.37 21.00 -3.65
N THR A 369 -4.71 21.94 -4.53
CA THR A 369 -6.10 22.29 -4.83
C THR A 369 -6.73 21.23 -5.73
N ARG A 370 -7.51 20.33 -5.12
CA ARG A 370 -8.33 19.34 -5.83
C ARG A 370 -9.41 20.01 -6.70
N LEU A 371 -9.13 20.23 -7.98
CA LEU A 371 -10.10 19.91 -9.01
C LEU A 371 -9.91 18.43 -9.35
N ALA A 372 -10.92 17.61 -9.07
CA ALA A 372 -10.80 16.15 -9.11
C ALA A 372 -11.28 15.58 -10.45
N ASP A 373 -10.38 15.60 -11.46
CA ASP A 373 -10.53 14.83 -12.71
C ASP A 373 -9.53 13.66 -12.83
N GLY A 374 -8.50 13.64 -11.97
CA GLY A 374 -7.50 12.58 -11.92
C GLY A 374 -6.43 12.65 -13.02
N HIS A 375 -6.21 13.82 -13.64
CA HIS A 375 -5.25 13.93 -14.75
C HIS A 375 -4.09 14.91 -14.54
N GLU A 376 -4.24 16.05 -13.87
CA GLU A 376 -3.12 16.95 -13.55
C GLU A 376 -3.23 17.55 -12.14
N MET A 377 -2.10 17.68 -11.43
CA MET A 377 -2.01 18.27 -10.10
C MET A 377 -1.72 19.77 -10.17
N THR A 378 -2.62 20.58 -10.76
CA THR A 378 -2.42 22.04 -10.85
C THR A 378 -2.24 22.67 -9.46
N PRO A 379 -1.09 23.33 -9.17
CA PRO A 379 -0.91 24.10 -7.95
C PRO A 379 -1.72 25.41 -8.01
N CYS A 380 -2.55 25.68 -7.01
CA CYS A 380 -3.25 26.96 -6.89
C CYS A 380 -3.08 27.58 -5.50
N SER A 381 -3.15 28.91 -5.42
CA SER A 381 -2.99 29.67 -4.18
C SER A 381 -4.20 29.60 -3.24
N ARG A 382 -4.32 28.50 -2.48
CA ARG A 382 -5.29 28.37 -1.37
C ARG A 382 -5.12 29.44 -0.30
N PHE A 383 -3.90 29.96 -0.12
CA PHE A 383 -3.58 31.09 0.76
C PHE A 383 -2.57 32.01 0.03
N GLY A 384 -2.61 33.33 0.29
CA GLY A 384 -1.67 34.32 -0.29
C GLY A 384 -2.26 35.38 -1.24
N GLY A 385 -3.54 35.27 -1.62
CA GLY A 385 -4.21 36.26 -2.47
C GLY A 385 -4.71 37.48 -1.70
N ASN A 386 -3.94 38.59 -1.72
CA ASN A 386 -4.31 39.98 -1.38
C ASN A 386 -5.18 40.26 -0.12
N TYR A 387 -5.22 39.34 0.86
CA TYR A 387 -6.00 39.50 2.08
C TYR A 387 -5.38 40.58 3.00
N LYS A 388 -6.04 41.74 3.10
CA LYS A 388 -5.60 42.81 4.01
C LYS A 388 -5.75 42.36 5.47
N ALA A 389 -4.68 42.61 6.24
CA ALA A 389 -4.44 42.08 7.57
C ALA A 389 -5.59 42.30 8.58
N PRO A 390 -5.74 41.42 9.60
CA PRO A 390 -4.82 40.36 10.02
C PRO A 390 -4.84 39.11 9.12
N GLN A 391 -3.69 38.44 9.01
CA GLN A 391 -3.59 37.09 8.42
C GLN A 391 -4.31 36.06 9.34
N PRO A 392 -5.02 35.08 8.77
CA PRO A 392 -5.67 34.02 9.55
C PRO A 392 -4.65 33.01 10.11
N LYS A 393 -4.93 32.43 11.27
CA LYS A 393 -4.20 31.25 11.77
C LYS A 393 -4.76 29.96 11.18
N ASN A 394 -3.95 28.91 11.12
CA ASN A 394 -4.35 27.56 10.69
C ASN A 394 -5.56 26.98 11.44
N CYS A 395 -5.82 27.42 12.68
CA CYS A 395 -6.97 27.03 13.50
C CYS A 395 -8.21 27.93 13.37
N GLU A 396 -8.18 28.97 12.52
CA GLU A 396 -9.21 30.03 12.44
C GLU A 396 -9.84 30.10 11.03
N LEU A 397 -9.71 29.01 10.25
CA LEU A 397 -10.14 28.88 8.85
C LEU A 397 -11.66 28.97 8.64
N ASP A 398 -12.44 28.61 9.67
CA ASP A 398 -13.89 28.68 9.68
C ASP A 398 -14.42 30.12 9.51
N GLN A 399 -13.61 31.12 9.91
CA GLN A 399 -13.95 32.55 9.87
C GLN A 399 -13.82 33.16 8.46
N LEU A 400 -13.10 32.51 7.54
CA LEU A 400 -12.83 33.03 6.19
C LEU A 400 -14.05 32.87 5.28
N LYS A 401 -14.79 33.96 5.02
CA LYS A 401 -16.09 33.93 4.31
C LYS A 401 -16.09 33.36 2.88
N SER A 402 -14.94 33.23 2.22
CA SER A 402 -14.85 32.66 0.86
C SER A 402 -14.40 31.18 0.91
N LEU A 403 -15.07 30.35 0.11
CA LEU A 403 -14.72 28.93 -0.07
C LEU A 403 -13.44 28.73 -0.89
N ALA A 404 -13.02 29.73 -1.68
CA ALA A 404 -11.82 29.64 -2.52
C ALA A 404 -10.54 29.35 -1.71
N TYR A 405 -10.46 29.89 -0.49
CA TYR A 405 -9.31 29.73 0.40
C TYR A 405 -9.30 28.43 1.22
N ARG A 406 -10.18 27.47 0.91
CA ARG A 406 -10.39 26.28 1.75
C ARG A 406 -9.96 24.97 1.09
N TYR A 407 -9.94 24.83 -0.22
CA TYR A 407 -9.73 23.51 -0.84
C TYR A 407 -8.30 22.94 -0.72
N GLY A 408 -8.14 21.70 -0.21
CA GLY A 408 -6.86 20.96 -0.19
C GLY A 408 -6.26 20.71 1.21
N TRP A 409 -4.97 20.34 1.24
CA TRP A 409 -4.10 20.38 2.42
C TRP A 409 -2.70 20.91 2.02
N LEU A 410 -1.84 21.24 2.98
CA LEU A 410 -0.47 21.68 2.71
C LEU A 410 0.53 20.53 2.87
N GLU A 411 1.59 20.49 2.06
CA GLU A 411 2.68 19.50 2.19
C GLU A 411 4.08 20.12 2.15
N GLN A 412 5.01 19.48 2.86
CA GLN A 412 6.46 19.64 2.67
C GLN A 412 7.08 18.30 2.27
N PHE A 413 7.76 18.29 1.12
CA PHE A 413 8.39 17.11 0.53
C PHE A 413 9.82 16.87 1.02
N ASN A 414 10.56 17.93 1.35
CA ASN A 414 11.91 17.81 1.90
C ASN A 414 11.82 17.18 3.30
N PRO A 415 12.43 16.00 3.54
CA PRO A 415 12.26 15.30 4.81
C PRO A 415 12.94 16.03 5.97
N PHE A 416 12.13 16.40 6.96
CA PHE A 416 12.64 16.85 8.25
C PHE A 416 13.40 15.69 8.89
N SER A 417 14.72 15.82 9.00
CA SER A 417 15.61 14.72 9.40
C SER A 417 15.73 14.65 10.93
N GLY A 418 15.41 13.49 11.51
CA GLY A 418 15.58 13.23 12.93
C GLY A 418 17.04 12.90 13.29
N SER A 419 17.30 12.67 14.58
CA SER A 419 18.55 12.06 15.02
C SER A 419 18.41 10.53 15.05
N LEU A 420 19.40 9.83 14.48
CA LEU A 420 19.49 8.38 14.62
C LEU A 420 19.64 8.03 16.11
N TYR A 421 18.79 7.13 16.60
CA TYR A 421 18.82 6.62 17.96
C TYR A 421 19.50 5.25 18.03
N ALA A 422 19.11 4.34 17.14
CA ALA A 422 19.68 3.00 17.04
C ALA A 422 19.41 2.38 15.66
N ILE A 423 20.23 1.41 15.27
CA ILE A 423 19.97 0.48 14.16
C ILE A 423 19.85 -0.91 14.78
N LEU A 424 18.78 -1.65 14.46
CA LEU A 424 18.55 -3.00 14.96
C LEU A 424 19.13 -4.07 14.03
N PRO A 425 19.81 -5.10 14.59
CA PRO A 425 20.43 -6.16 13.79
C PRO A 425 19.38 -7.08 13.15
N ASP A 426 19.77 -7.63 12.00
CA ASP A 426 18.88 -8.13 10.94
C ASP A 426 18.08 -9.39 11.31
N SER A 427 18.44 -10.06 12.41
CA SER A 427 17.77 -11.26 12.90
C SER A 427 16.47 -11.00 13.69
N SER A 428 16.09 -9.74 13.91
CA SER A 428 14.99 -9.36 14.82
C SER A 428 13.62 -9.24 14.14
N GLY A 429 13.56 -8.89 12.84
CA GLY A 429 12.32 -8.69 12.09
C GLY A 429 11.66 -7.31 12.35
N GLU A 430 10.60 -6.99 11.59
CA GLU A 430 9.93 -5.67 11.62
C GLU A 430 9.42 -5.32 13.04
N ILE A 431 9.53 -4.05 13.43
CA ILE A 431 9.08 -3.55 14.75
C ILE A 431 7.57 -3.28 14.71
N LEU A 432 6.81 -3.93 15.60
CA LEU A 432 5.35 -3.80 15.74
C LEU A 432 4.95 -2.61 16.63
N SER A 433 5.65 -2.41 17.74
CA SER A 433 5.34 -1.37 18.72
C SER A 433 6.58 -0.89 19.46
N LEU A 434 6.49 0.35 19.93
CA LEU A 434 7.48 1.04 20.75
C LEU A 434 6.83 1.48 22.07
N GLY A 435 7.63 1.68 23.12
CA GLY A 435 7.23 2.31 24.37
C GLY A 435 8.42 2.95 25.07
N HIS A 436 8.20 4.09 25.74
CA HIS A 436 9.28 4.88 26.37
C HIS A 436 9.19 4.93 27.90
N ILE A 437 10.35 4.85 28.57
CA ILE A 437 10.46 4.95 30.03
C ILE A 437 11.47 6.05 30.41
N GLN A 438 11.00 6.98 31.25
CA GLN A 438 11.64 8.28 31.43
C GLN A 438 12.93 8.24 32.25
N GLU A 439 12.97 7.49 33.36
CA GLU A 439 14.16 7.38 34.22
C GLU A 439 15.34 6.70 33.51
N ASP A 440 15.02 5.96 32.45
CA ASP A 440 15.91 5.05 31.72
C ASP A 440 16.42 5.66 30.39
N ASN A 441 15.66 6.62 29.81
CA ASN A 441 15.91 7.22 28.48
C ASN A 441 16.11 6.14 27.36
N ALA A 442 15.55 4.96 27.59
CA ALA A 442 15.62 3.79 26.72
C ALA A 442 14.29 3.57 25.98
N VAL A 443 14.38 3.05 24.77
CA VAL A 443 13.21 2.65 23.99
C VAL A 443 13.01 1.15 24.09
N PHE A 444 11.82 0.72 24.49
CA PHE A 444 11.41 -0.67 24.38
C PHE A 444 10.74 -0.89 23.01
N ALA A 445 11.17 -1.91 22.28
CA ALA A 445 10.63 -2.30 20.99
C ALA A 445 10.18 -3.75 21.00
N LEU A 446 8.99 -4.03 20.47
CA LEU A 446 8.52 -5.39 20.19
C LEU A 446 8.62 -5.68 18.70
N ASN A 447 9.28 -6.77 18.33
CA ASN A 447 9.43 -7.20 16.95
C ASN A 447 8.43 -8.32 16.59
N THR A 448 8.14 -8.46 15.30
CA THR A 448 7.29 -9.52 14.68
C THR A 448 7.70 -10.95 15.05
N ASN A 449 8.96 -11.19 15.41
CA ASN A 449 9.41 -12.50 15.90
C ASN A 449 8.93 -12.81 17.33
N GLY A 450 8.34 -11.86 18.06
CA GLY A 450 7.88 -11.96 19.45
C GLY A 450 8.89 -11.47 20.49
N LYS A 451 10.08 -11.02 20.08
CA LYS A 451 11.12 -10.54 20.99
C LYS A 451 10.84 -9.09 21.40
N LEU A 452 10.72 -8.86 22.71
CA LEU A 452 10.63 -7.54 23.33
C LEU A 452 12.04 -7.14 23.78
N GLN A 453 12.55 -6.02 23.30
CA GLN A 453 13.93 -5.57 23.49
C GLN A 453 13.99 -4.17 24.08
N ARG A 454 14.88 -3.94 25.06
CA ARG A 454 15.29 -2.62 25.54
C ARG A 454 16.52 -2.15 24.77
N ILE A 455 16.43 -0.98 24.17
CA ILE A 455 17.42 -0.41 23.26
C ILE A 455 18.00 0.84 23.93
N GLY A 456 19.31 0.84 24.16
CA GLY A 456 20.01 1.95 24.82
C GLY A 456 20.48 3.02 23.85
N HIS A 457 20.65 4.24 24.35
CA HIS A 457 21.37 5.28 23.64
C HIS A 457 22.89 5.16 23.91
N ASP A 458 23.63 4.60 22.97
CA ASP A 458 25.11 4.57 22.94
C ASP A 458 25.55 5.45 21.75
N PRO A 459 26.65 6.23 21.83
CA PRO A 459 27.05 7.11 20.73
C PRO A 459 27.38 6.32 19.44
N PRO A 460 27.30 6.95 18.25
CA PRO A 460 27.33 6.26 16.94
C PRO A 460 28.65 5.53 16.60
N THR A 461 29.62 5.50 17.50
CA THR A 461 30.82 4.66 17.44
C THR A 461 30.57 3.19 17.75
N LYS A 462 29.40 2.82 18.31
CA LYS A 462 28.99 1.44 18.59
C LYS A 462 27.52 1.19 18.22
N PRO A 463 27.21 0.72 16.99
CA PRO A 463 25.91 0.08 16.75
C PRO A 463 25.78 -1.21 17.58
N ASN A 464 24.56 -1.51 18.04
CA ASN A 464 24.16 -2.65 18.90
C ASN A 464 24.33 -2.47 20.43
N SER A 465 23.72 -1.43 21.00
CA SER A 465 23.36 -1.31 22.42
C SER A 465 22.19 -2.25 22.81
N HIS A 466 22.37 -3.56 22.62
CA HIS A 466 21.43 -4.57 23.10
C HIS A 466 21.54 -4.68 24.62
N LEU A 467 20.72 -3.91 25.35
CA LEU A 467 20.76 -3.91 26.81
C LEU A 467 20.00 -5.12 27.38
N TRP A 468 18.71 -5.26 27.05
CA TRP A 468 17.88 -6.33 27.61
C TRP A 468 16.89 -6.88 26.59
N SER A 469 16.46 -8.13 26.76
CA SER A 469 15.32 -8.66 26.01
C SER A 469 14.65 -9.87 26.64
N THR A 470 13.35 -10.00 26.41
CA THR A 470 12.57 -11.22 26.64
C THR A 470 11.85 -11.68 25.36
N SER A 471 11.24 -12.86 25.37
CA SER A 471 10.42 -13.38 24.26
C SER A 471 8.98 -13.57 24.72
N LEU A 472 8.03 -12.93 24.03
CA LEU A 472 6.60 -13.02 24.31
C LEU A 472 5.96 -14.16 23.52
N SER A 473 5.01 -14.86 24.15
CA SER A 473 4.20 -15.88 23.46
C SER A 473 3.10 -15.26 22.58
N LEU A 474 2.58 -14.09 22.95
CA LEU A 474 1.64 -13.31 22.15
C LEU A 474 2.40 -12.35 21.23
N LYS A 475 2.05 -12.35 19.94
CA LYS A 475 2.66 -11.51 18.89
C LYS A 475 1.65 -10.49 18.37
N SER A 476 1.38 -9.48 19.20
CA SER A 476 0.43 -8.41 18.90
C SER A 476 1.09 -7.07 19.22
N LYS A 477 0.76 -6.02 18.47
CA LYS A 477 1.18 -4.63 18.77
C LYS A 477 0.89 -4.25 20.23
N PHE A 478 -0.18 -4.82 20.80
CA PHE A 478 -0.69 -4.53 22.15
C PHE A 478 -0.32 -5.60 23.19
N SER A 479 0.68 -6.46 22.94
CA SER A 479 1.10 -7.47 23.94
C SER A 479 2.06 -6.95 25.02
N PHE A 480 2.43 -5.66 24.99
CA PHE A 480 3.16 -4.98 26.06
C PHE A 480 2.68 -3.54 26.24
N ALA A 481 2.93 -2.95 27.41
CA ALA A 481 2.64 -1.56 27.74
C ALA A 481 3.63 -1.01 28.78
N THR A 482 4.05 0.26 28.64
CA THR A 482 5.00 0.91 29.56
C THR A 482 4.29 1.76 30.62
N ASP A 483 4.77 1.71 31.85
CA ASP A 483 4.40 2.61 32.94
C ASP A 483 5.61 3.46 33.32
N SER A 484 5.63 4.68 32.77
CA SER A 484 6.66 5.70 32.97
C SER A 484 6.47 6.47 34.29
N ILE A 485 5.66 5.97 35.24
CA ILE A 485 5.55 6.46 36.63
C ILE A 485 6.03 5.38 37.61
N GLY A 486 5.48 4.16 37.52
CA GLY A 486 5.91 3.01 38.32
C GLY A 486 7.24 2.36 37.87
N ASN A 487 7.85 2.90 36.81
CA ASN A 487 9.09 2.46 36.17
C ASN A 487 9.08 0.96 35.79
N LYS A 488 8.03 0.55 35.10
CA LYS A 488 7.71 -0.85 34.79
C LYS A 488 7.30 -1.07 33.34
N VAL A 489 7.64 -2.23 32.79
CA VAL A 489 7.07 -2.72 31.53
C VAL A 489 6.14 -3.89 31.83
N TYR A 490 4.87 -3.76 31.50
CA TYR A 490 3.88 -4.83 31.55
C TYR A 490 3.87 -5.58 30.22
N TYR A 491 3.70 -6.91 30.26
CA TYR A 491 3.63 -7.73 29.05
C TYR A 491 2.77 -8.98 29.24
N VAL A 492 2.22 -9.49 28.14
CA VAL A 492 1.38 -10.70 28.13
C VAL A 492 2.22 -11.92 27.77
N GLU A 493 2.19 -12.93 28.64
CA GLU A 493 2.77 -14.25 28.37
C GLU A 493 1.81 -15.33 28.90
N ASN A 494 1.40 -16.27 28.04
CA ASN A 494 0.56 -17.43 28.42
C ASN A 494 -0.71 -17.04 29.24
N ASN A 495 -1.49 -16.07 28.75
CA ASN A 495 -2.68 -15.47 29.41
C ASN A 495 -2.43 -14.81 30.79
N ARG A 496 -1.18 -14.59 31.16
CA ARG A 496 -0.78 -13.84 32.35
C ARG A 496 -0.25 -12.48 31.96
N VAL A 497 -0.64 -11.45 32.72
CA VAL A 497 0.05 -10.17 32.68
C VAL A 497 1.22 -10.24 33.65
N LYS A 498 2.43 -10.18 33.11
CA LYS A 498 3.67 -10.08 33.86
C LYS A 498 4.19 -8.65 33.83
N TYR A 499 5.18 -8.37 34.68
CA TYR A 499 5.95 -7.13 34.61
C TYR A 499 7.46 -7.37 34.71
N VAL A 500 8.23 -6.38 34.30
CA VAL A 500 9.63 -6.21 34.70
C VAL A 500 9.79 -4.80 35.25
N GLU A 501 10.53 -4.65 36.35
CA GLU A 501 10.92 -3.35 36.88
C GLU A 501 12.19 -2.88 36.18
N VAL A 502 12.20 -1.63 35.72
CA VAL A 502 13.31 -1.07 34.93
C VAL A 502 14.37 -0.49 35.87
N ASN A 503 14.96 -1.41 36.62
CA ASN A 503 16.11 -1.20 37.49
C ASN A 503 17.08 -2.38 37.34
N CYS A 504 18.30 -2.24 37.86
CA CYS A 504 19.35 -3.24 37.67
C CYS A 504 18.97 -4.65 38.15
N ALA A 505 18.21 -4.76 39.25
CA ALA A 505 17.78 -6.04 39.81
C ALA A 505 16.61 -6.68 39.05
N GLY A 506 15.73 -5.87 38.44
CA GLY A 506 14.59 -6.34 37.66
C GLY A 506 14.96 -6.74 36.23
N LEU A 507 15.85 -5.99 35.57
CA LEU A 507 16.31 -6.29 34.21
C LEU A 507 17.31 -7.45 34.18
N TYR A 508 18.28 -7.46 35.10
CA TYR A 508 19.45 -8.33 35.01
C TYR A 508 19.48 -9.33 36.17
N GLU A 509 18.84 -10.48 35.99
CA GLU A 509 18.72 -11.53 37.03
C GLU A 509 20.07 -12.14 37.45
N ASN A 510 21.09 -12.07 36.58
CA ASN A 510 22.40 -12.66 36.78
C ASN A 510 23.50 -11.83 36.10
N CYS A 511 24.77 -12.16 36.38
CA CYS A 511 25.92 -11.46 35.81
C CYS A 511 25.99 -11.56 34.29
N ASP A 512 25.71 -12.74 33.73
CA ASP A 512 25.87 -13.01 32.30
C ASP A 512 24.96 -12.13 31.45
N ALA A 513 23.81 -11.73 32.00
CA ALA A 513 22.93 -10.73 31.42
C ALA A 513 23.58 -9.32 31.35
N LEU A 514 24.24 -8.84 32.42
CA LEU A 514 25.02 -7.58 32.39
C LEU A 514 26.20 -7.65 31.41
N GLU A 515 26.89 -8.79 31.36
CA GLU A 515 28.02 -9.00 30.46
C GLU A 515 27.56 -9.06 28.99
N SER A 516 26.35 -9.56 28.72
CA SER A 516 25.71 -9.45 27.40
C SER A 516 25.35 -8.00 27.02
N ALA A 517 25.01 -7.17 28.00
CA ALA A 517 24.82 -5.73 27.87
C ALA A 517 26.13 -4.93 27.86
N SER A 518 27.29 -5.61 27.77
CA SER A 518 28.64 -5.02 27.71
C SER A 518 29.01 -4.13 28.91
N TRP A 519 28.31 -4.26 30.05
CA TRP A 519 28.48 -3.42 31.24
C TRP A 519 28.25 -1.90 31.03
N SER A 520 27.78 -1.50 29.85
CA SER A 520 27.59 -0.10 29.45
C SER A 520 26.11 0.30 29.46
N ASP A 521 25.42 -0.04 30.54
CA ASP A 521 24.01 0.28 30.72
C ASP A 521 23.82 1.74 31.19
N PRO A 522 22.86 2.53 30.64
CA PRO A 522 22.52 3.87 31.13
C PRO A 522 22.14 3.93 32.63
N LEU A 523 21.69 2.82 33.21
CA LEU A 523 21.40 2.69 34.65
C LEU A 523 22.66 2.43 35.51
N GLU A 524 23.86 2.40 34.89
CA GLU A 524 25.17 2.17 35.53
C GLU A 524 25.20 0.90 36.42
N CYS A 525 24.56 -0.17 35.94
CA CYS A 525 24.38 -1.42 36.68
C CYS A 525 25.68 -2.19 36.91
N ARG A 526 25.85 -2.73 38.13
CA ARG A 526 27.06 -3.48 38.54
C ARG A 526 26.69 -4.84 39.14
N TRP A 527 27.63 -5.79 39.13
CA TRP A 527 27.46 -7.10 39.78
C TRP A 527 28.08 -7.08 41.18
N CYS A 528 27.23 -7.27 42.19
CA CYS A 528 27.62 -7.45 43.60
C CYS A 528 27.77 -8.95 43.88
N ALA A 529 29.02 -9.40 43.97
CA ALA A 529 29.38 -10.81 44.05
C ALA A 529 29.62 -11.29 45.49
N LYS A 530 29.13 -12.49 45.77
CA LYS A 530 29.43 -13.26 46.98
C LYS A 530 30.75 -14.00 46.80
N ALA A 531 31.41 -14.28 47.92
CA ALA A 531 32.61 -15.09 47.94
C ALA A 531 32.42 -16.48 47.28
N THR A 532 31.19 -16.99 47.20
CA THR A 532 30.85 -18.27 46.55
C THR A 532 30.74 -18.23 45.02
N GLY A 533 30.82 -17.05 44.38
CA GLY A 533 30.66 -16.85 42.92
C GLY A 533 29.26 -16.43 42.48
N GLY A 534 28.21 -16.80 43.22
CA GLY A 534 26.88 -16.21 43.06
C GLY A 534 26.83 -14.73 43.48
N GLY A 535 25.71 -14.04 43.26
CA GLY A 535 25.62 -12.61 43.57
C GLY A 535 24.24 -12.02 43.31
N LYS A 536 24.17 -10.70 43.19
CA LYS A 536 23.02 -9.95 42.68
C LYS A 536 23.51 -8.75 41.87
N THR A 537 22.69 -8.28 40.94
CA THR A 537 22.87 -6.96 40.33
C THR A 537 22.48 -5.85 41.30
N VAL A 538 23.13 -4.70 41.18
CA VAL A 538 22.95 -3.53 42.04
C VAL A 538 23.06 -2.24 41.23
N SER A 539 22.27 -1.24 41.62
CA SER A 539 22.29 0.12 41.08
C SER A 539 23.51 0.90 41.61
N PRO A 540 23.81 2.12 41.10
CA PRO A 540 24.88 2.98 41.61
C PRO A 540 24.73 3.33 43.10
N THR A 541 23.50 3.58 43.51
CA THR A 541 23.07 3.99 44.87
C THR A 541 22.91 2.83 45.85
N ASP A 542 22.82 1.60 45.35
CA ASP A 542 22.63 0.41 46.19
C ASP A 542 23.91 0.03 46.94
N GLN A 543 23.76 -0.30 48.22
CA GLN A 543 24.86 -0.90 48.97
C GLN A 543 25.06 -2.37 48.53
N CYS A 544 26.32 -2.72 48.32
CA CYS A 544 26.76 -4.11 48.14
C CYS A 544 27.28 -4.62 49.51
N PRO A 545 26.48 -5.41 50.27
CA PRO A 545 26.92 -5.98 51.54
C PRO A 545 27.77 -7.25 51.36
N ASP A 546 27.76 -7.82 50.15
CA ASP A 546 28.64 -8.92 49.75
C ASP A 546 29.99 -8.35 49.27
N ALA A 547 31.07 -9.15 49.33
CA ALA A 547 32.41 -8.61 49.52
C ALA A 547 33.08 -7.94 48.30
N LEU A 548 32.60 -8.16 47.07
CA LEU A 548 33.26 -7.69 45.85
C LEU A 548 32.25 -7.17 44.82
N VAL A 549 32.62 -6.10 44.12
CA VAL A 549 31.89 -5.58 42.95
C VAL A 549 32.76 -5.82 41.71
N PHE A 550 32.20 -6.40 40.66
CA PHE A 550 32.92 -6.70 39.42
C PHE A 550 32.31 -6.02 38.20
N ASP A 551 33.18 -5.78 37.21
CA ASP A 551 32.95 -5.40 35.81
C ASP A 551 33.19 -6.57 34.84
N ILE A 552 33.31 -7.80 35.38
CA ILE A 552 33.56 -9.04 34.66
C ILE A 552 32.90 -10.20 35.40
N CYS A 553 32.27 -11.13 34.70
CA CYS A 553 31.61 -12.23 35.39
C CYS A 553 32.60 -13.24 35.99
N PRO A 554 32.44 -13.60 37.27
CA PRO A 554 33.24 -14.62 37.91
C PRO A 554 32.87 -16.00 37.34
N PRO A 555 33.83 -16.94 37.26
CA PRO A 555 33.53 -18.33 36.95
C PRO A 555 32.68 -19.00 38.03
N TYR A 556 32.03 -20.10 37.67
CA TYR A 556 31.23 -20.92 38.57
C TYR A 556 31.43 -22.42 38.29
N ILE A 557 31.07 -23.26 39.25
CA ILE A 557 31.06 -24.73 39.09
C ILE A 557 29.60 -25.18 38.97
N GLU A 558 29.25 -25.78 37.84
CA GLU A 558 27.93 -26.39 37.60
C GLU A 558 27.86 -27.80 38.21
N HIS A 559 28.88 -28.62 37.95
CA HIS A 559 28.88 -30.03 38.32
C HIS A 559 30.30 -30.57 38.57
N VAL A 560 30.42 -31.50 39.51
CA VAL A 560 31.67 -32.23 39.79
C VAL A 560 31.42 -33.73 39.69
N ASN A 561 32.21 -34.39 38.83
CA ASN A 561 32.15 -35.82 38.59
C ASN A 561 33.46 -36.48 39.07
N PRO A 562 33.47 -37.12 40.26
CA PRO A 562 34.60 -37.95 40.68
C PRO A 562 34.65 -39.25 39.87
N LEU A 563 35.84 -39.66 39.44
CA LEU A 563 36.09 -40.87 38.64
C LEU A 563 37.28 -41.66 39.23
N PRO A 564 37.14 -42.95 39.57
CA PRO A 564 38.26 -43.74 40.07
C PRO A 564 39.32 -43.95 38.98
N ILE A 565 40.60 -43.73 39.33
CA ILE A 565 41.76 -44.13 38.50
C ILE A 565 42.35 -45.44 39.04
N SER A 566 42.46 -45.55 40.36
CA SER A 566 42.92 -46.75 41.07
C SER A 566 42.20 -46.85 42.41
N HIS A 567 42.49 -47.90 43.19
CA HIS A 567 41.84 -48.13 44.49
C HIS A 567 41.95 -46.91 45.42
N ASP A 568 43.12 -46.27 45.45
CA ASP A 568 43.43 -45.14 46.34
C ASP A 568 43.71 -43.83 45.58
N SER A 569 43.21 -43.69 44.34
CA SER A 569 43.29 -42.43 43.59
C SER A 569 42.06 -42.14 42.73
N THR A 570 41.56 -40.91 42.87
CA THR A 570 40.35 -40.41 42.21
C THR A 570 40.66 -39.15 41.41
N ARG A 571 40.18 -39.10 40.16
CA ARG A 571 40.12 -37.88 39.34
C ARG A 571 38.87 -37.11 39.70
N PHE A 572 38.98 -35.79 39.78
CA PHE A 572 37.82 -34.91 39.76
C PHE A 572 37.76 -34.25 38.38
N GLU A 573 36.68 -34.48 37.64
CA GLU A 573 36.31 -33.63 36.51
C GLU A 573 35.34 -32.57 37.01
N ILE A 574 35.66 -31.30 36.79
CA ILE A 574 34.85 -30.16 37.19
C ILE A 574 34.35 -29.46 35.93
N TYR A 575 33.04 -29.30 35.85
CA TYR A 575 32.32 -28.65 34.75
C TYR A 575 31.68 -27.35 35.26
N GLY A 576 31.67 -26.33 34.40
CA GLY A 576 31.19 -24.98 34.71
C GLY A 576 31.48 -24.07 33.52
N ASP A 577 31.78 -22.79 33.75
CA ASP A 577 32.23 -21.88 32.68
C ASP A 577 33.17 -20.78 33.20
N LYS A 578 33.82 -20.10 32.24
CA LYS A 578 34.68 -18.91 32.43
C LYS A 578 35.95 -19.15 33.26
N PHE A 579 36.37 -20.41 33.41
CA PHE A 579 37.54 -20.77 34.24
C PHE A 579 38.87 -20.25 33.71
N ASP A 580 38.95 -20.00 32.40
CA ASP A 580 40.07 -19.36 31.70
C ASP A 580 40.38 -17.95 32.20
N ARG A 581 39.41 -17.28 32.84
CA ARG A 581 39.57 -15.95 33.46
C ARG A 581 40.34 -15.96 34.78
N MET A 582 40.63 -17.15 35.36
CA MET A 582 41.39 -17.26 36.61
C MET A 582 42.86 -17.62 36.39
N HIS A 583 43.75 -16.78 36.91
CA HIS A 583 45.18 -17.07 36.97
C HIS A 583 45.55 -17.78 38.28
N ASN A 584 46.67 -18.51 38.28
CA ASN A 584 47.19 -19.26 39.45
C ASN A 584 46.17 -20.24 40.07
N LEU A 585 45.32 -20.84 39.23
CA LEU A 585 44.21 -21.68 39.65
C LEU A 585 44.64 -22.99 40.32
N SER A 586 44.02 -23.29 41.47
CA SER A 586 44.16 -24.53 42.22
C SER A 586 42.79 -25.10 42.61
N ILE A 587 42.68 -26.42 42.75
CA ILE A 587 41.46 -27.09 43.19
C ILE A 587 41.69 -27.66 44.59
N ARG A 588 40.65 -27.63 45.43
CA ARG A 588 40.65 -28.22 46.77
C ARG A 588 39.44 -29.11 46.93
N ALA A 589 39.64 -30.39 47.29
CA ALA A 589 38.57 -31.35 47.51
C ALA A 589 38.86 -32.16 48.78
N CYS A 590 37.85 -32.32 49.66
CA CYS A 590 38.04 -32.91 51.00
C CYS A 590 39.27 -32.34 51.73
N ASN A 591 39.40 -31.01 51.75
CA ASN A 591 40.50 -30.22 52.34
C ASN A 591 41.89 -30.39 51.68
N GLN A 592 42.14 -31.43 50.88
CA GLN A 592 43.38 -31.61 50.10
C GLN A 592 43.39 -30.69 48.87
N THR A 593 44.54 -30.09 48.55
CA THR A 593 44.74 -29.30 47.32
C THR A 593 45.40 -30.13 46.21
N CYS A 594 45.00 -29.86 44.96
CA CYS A 594 45.54 -30.47 43.75
C CYS A 594 45.83 -29.41 42.68
N ALA A 595 46.91 -29.63 41.93
CA ALA A 595 47.20 -28.86 40.73
C ALA A 595 46.22 -29.22 39.61
N VAL A 596 45.72 -28.20 38.91
CA VAL A 596 44.87 -28.36 37.72
C VAL A 596 45.68 -28.95 36.57
N ARG A 597 45.07 -29.82 35.77
CA ARG A 597 45.58 -30.24 34.46
C ARG A 597 44.52 -30.06 33.39
N ILE A 598 44.91 -29.33 32.34
CA ILE A 598 44.06 -28.83 31.25
C ILE A 598 43.03 -27.82 31.76
N VAL A 599 42.95 -26.67 31.07
CA VAL A 599 41.96 -25.61 31.28
C VAL A 599 41.31 -25.36 29.93
N GLU A 600 40.14 -25.95 29.74
CA GLU A 600 39.16 -25.47 28.75
C GLU A 600 38.26 -24.47 29.49
N HIS A 601 37.65 -23.49 28.80
CA HIS A 601 36.86 -22.44 29.46
C HIS A 601 35.77 -22.99 30.39
N ASN A 602 35.23 -24.16 30.06
CA ASN A 602 34.15 -24.86 30.76
C ASN A 602 34.57 -26.15 31.51
N LYS A 603 35.86 -26.54 31.49
CA LYS A 603 36.30 -27.79 32.11
C LYS A 603 37.69 -27.70 32.75
N LEU A 604 37.76 -28.20 33.98
CA LEU A 604 38.99 -28.42 34.74
C LEU A 604 39.11 -29.91 35.10
N THR A 605 40.34 -30.41 35.23
CA THR A 605 40.58 -31.71 35.87
C THR A 605 41.66 -31.64 36.95
N CYS A 606 41.50 -32.41 38.02
CA CYS A 606 42.53 -32.66 39.03
C CYS A 606 42.55 -34.15 39.39
N THR A 607 43.59 -34.61 40.10
CA THR A 607 43.67 -35.97 40.64
C THR A 607 44.25 -35.91 42.04
N LEU A 608 43.65 -36.68 42.96
CA LEU A 608 44.04 -36.78 44.36
C LEU A 608 44.21 -38.25 44.78
N SER A 609 45.03 -38.49 45.79
CA SER A 609 45.24 -39.81 46.38
C SER A 609 44.18 -40.06 47.46
N MET A 610 42.97 -40.43 47.02
CA MET A 610 41.85 -40.80 47.89
C MET A 610 40.96 -41.86 47.23
N GLN A 611 40.34 -42.68 48.08
CA GLN A 611 39.37 -43.70 47.67
C GLN A 611 38.07 -43.07 47.17
N PHE A 612 37.48 -43.67 46.14
CA PHE A 612 36.33 -43.13 45.41
C PHE A 612 35.07 -42.91 46.27
N GLU A 613 34.78 -43.80 47.23
CA GLU A 613 33.61 -43.64 48.11
C GLU A 613 33.73 -42.43 49.06
N HIS A 614 34.96 -42.11 49.51
CA HIS A 614 35.21 -40.87 50.24
C HIS A 614 35.13 -39.64 49.32
N ALA A 615 35.57 -39.77 48.07
CA ALA A 615 35.56 -38.68 47.08
C ALA A 615 34.15 -38.19 46.71
N ARG A 616 33.14 -39.07 46.75
CA ARG A 616 31.73 -38.74 46.48
C ARG A 616 31.17 -37.68 47.43
N GLY A 617 31.54 -37.71 48.70
CA GLY A 617 31.03 -36.79 49.73
C GLY A 617 31.79 -35.46 49.87
N CYS A 618 32.79 -35.19 49.01
CA CYS A 618 33.64 -34.02 49.18
C CYS A 618 32.95 -32.71 48.77
N THR A 619 33.00 -31.71 49.66
CA THR A 619 33.00 -30.31 49.21
C THR A 619 34.22 -30.07 48.32
N VAL A 620 34.01 -29.40 47.18
CA VAL A 620 35.06 -29.05 46.23
C VAL A 620 35.06 -27.54 46.03
N SER A 621 36.23 -26.91 45.98
CA SER A 621 36.36 -25.49 45.68
C SER A 621 37.53 -25.23 44.73
N ALA A 622 37.43 -24.18 43.92
CA ALA A 622 38.52 -23.70 43.08
C ALA A 622 38.99 -22.32 43.55
N GLU A 623 40.30 -22.12 43.65
CA GLU A 623 40.96 -20.95 44.23
C GLU A 623 41.94 -20.36 43.22
N GLY A 624 41.77 -19.09 42.84
CA GLY A 624 42.61 -18.39 41.85
C GLY A 624 42.50 -16.88 41.92
N GLN A 625 43.16 -16.16 41.02
CA GLN A 625 43.10 -14.70 40.88
C GLN A 625 42.24 -14.30 39.68
N LEU A 626 41.22 -13.46 39.87
CA LEU A 626 40.32 -12.98 38.81
C LEU A 626 40.77 -11.60 38.32
N GLY A 627 41.58 -11.57 37.26
CA GLY A 627 42.13 -10.33 36.69
C GLY A 627 42.85 -9.47 37.74
N THR A 628 42.52 -8.18 37.79
CA THR A 628 43.03 -7.22 38.78
C THR A 628 42.31 -7.25 40.13
N HIS A 629 41.19 -7.96 40.25
CA HIS A 629 40.29 -7.88 41.42
C HIS A 629 40.72 -8.75 42.61
N GLY A 630 41.81 -9.50 42.49
CA GLY A 630 42.40 -10.28 43.57
C GLY A 630 41.92 -11.73 43.67
N PRO A 631 42.07 -12.39 44.85
CA PRO A 631 41.81 -13.80 45.01
C PRO A 631 40.32 -14.13 45.17
N LEU A 632 39.83 -15.11 44.40
CA LEU A 632 38.47 -15.64 44.44
C LEU A 632 38.50 -17.15 44.81
N ARG A 633 37.51 -17.60 45.58
CA ARG A 633 37.32 -19.03 45.96
C ARG A 633 35.88 -19.46 45.72
N ILE A 634 35.62 -20.09 44.58
CA ILE A 634 34.29 -20.62 44.24
C ILE A 634 34.09 -22.02 44.82
N PHE A 635 32.87 -22.34 45.27
CA PHE A 635 32.57 -23.58 45.99
C PHE A 635 31.44 -24.38 45.30
N TYR A 636 31.62 -25.69 45.23
CA TYR A 636 30.59 -26.69 44.93
C TYR A 636 30.24 -27.45 46.21
N ILE A 637 28.96 -27.44 46.57
CA ILE A 637 28.39 -28.15 47.72
C ILE A 637 27.46 -29.24 47.19
N HIS A 638 27.76 -30.50 47.52
CA HIS A 638 26.92 -31.63 47.13
C HIS A 638 25.70 -31.73 48.07
N SER A 639 24.48 -31.60 47.52
CA SER A 639 23.24 -31.71 48.31
C SER A 639 22.88 -33.17 48.60
N THR A 640 22.94 -33.57 49.88
CA THR A 640 22.69 -34.95 50.33
C THR A 640 21.24 -35.17 50.75
N THR A 641 20.28 -34.89 49.87
CA THR A 641 18.84 -34.97 50.17
C THR A 641 18.06 -35.72 49.10
N ASP A 642 17.92 -37.04 49.25
CA ASP A 642 16.96 -37.88 48.50
C ASP A 642 15.51 -37.65 49.00
N LYS A 643 15.04 -36.41 48.88
CA LYS A 643 13.62 -36.03 48.86
C LYS A 643 13.45 -34.92 47.84
N ALA A 644 12.44 -35.07 46.97
CA ALA A 644 12.21 -34.14 45.88
C ALA A 644 11.99 -32.71 46.39
N ILE A 645 12.90 -31.83 46.02
CA ILE A 645 12.69 -30.39 45.93
C ILE A 645 12.80 -30.09 44.44
N ASP A 646 11.65 -29.96 43.77
CA ASP A 646 11.64 -29.37 42.44
C ASP A 646 12.10 -27.91 42.57
N SER A 647 13.10 -27.55 41.76
CA SER A 647 13.64 -26.20 41.71
C SER A 647 14.01 -25.83 40.28
N ALA A 648 13.04 -25.20 39.61
CA ALA A 648 13.15 -24.41 38.40
C ALA A 648 13.78 -25.13 37.20
N SER A 649 12.94 -25.84 36.44
CA SER A 649 13.30 -26.45 35.16
C SER A 649 13.71 -25.42 34.10
N THR A 650 15.00 -25.09 34.02
CA THR A 650 15.62 -24.53 32.81
C THR A 650 15.63 -25.60 31.71
N HIS A 651 14.50 -25.77 31.03
CA HIS A 651 14.32 -26.75 29.96
C HIS A 651 15.01 -26.36 28.63
N GLY A 652 16.31 -26.05 28.70
CA GLY A 652 17.24 -26.14 27.58
C GLY A 652 17.40 -27.60 27.14
N ALA A 653 16.54 -28.04 26.22
CA ALA A 653 16.42 -29.45 25.87
C ALA A 653 17.70 -30.04 25.22
N ARG A 654 18.45 -30.88 25.96
CA ARG A 654 19.64 -31.57 25.40
C ARG A 654 19.72 -33.08 25.72
N SER A 655 19.17 -33.86 24.78
CA SER A 655 19.68 -35.17 24.34
C SER A 655 20.07 -36.23 25.40
N ARG A 656 19.09 -37.03 25.86
CA ARG A 656 19.37 -38.36 26.46
C ARG A 656 19.72 -39.41 25.36
N SER A 657 20.61 -40.34 25.70
CA SER A 657 20.99 -41.55 24.94
C SER A 657 21.65 -41.33 23.56
N THR A 658 22.97 -41.13 23.57
CA THR A 658 23.84 -41.06 22.37
C THR A 658 24.02 -42.39 21.61
N ARG A 659 23.28 -43.46 21.98
CA ARG A 659 23.22 -44.73 21.24
C ARG A 659 21.85 -44.97 20.58
N THR A 660 20.73 -44.82 21.31
CA THR A 660 19.40 -44.98 20.68
C THR A 660 19.04 -43.79 19.80
N LEU A 661 19.41 -42.55 20.16
CA LEU A 661 19.13 -41.39 19.32
C LEU A 661 19.90 -41.44 17.98
N LYS A 662 21.12 -42.00 17.97
CA LYS A 662 21.86 -42.24 16.71
C LYS A 662 21.22 -43.32 15.85
N ALA A 663 20.72 -44.41 16.45
CA ALA A 663 19.98 -45.44 15.73
C ALA A 663 18.69 -44.88 15.12
N ILE A 664 17.89 -44.15 15.90
CA ILE A 664 16.66 -43.50 15.45
C ILE A 664 16.95 -42.47 14.36
N ALA A 665 17.97 -41.61 14.53
CA ALA A 665 18.39 -40.65 13.50
C ALA A 665 18.88 -41.35 12.22
N SER A 666 19.58 -42.49 12.31
CA SER A 666 19.97 -43.26 11.12
C SER A 666 18.78 -43.92 10.43
N VAL A 667 17.79 -44.42 11.18
CA VAL A 667 16.56 -44.97 10.61
C VAL A 667 15.74 -43.87 9.96
N ILE A 668 15.60 -42.70 10.60
CA ILE A 668 14.93 -41.53 10.02
C ILE A 668 15.68 -41.04 8.78
N ALA A 669 17.01 -40.97 8.78
CA ALA A 669 17.80 -40.60 7.61
C ALA A 669 17.64 -41.62 6.46
N VAL A 670 17.59 -42.92 6.76
CA VAL A 670 17.32 -43.97 5.75
C VAL A 670 15.88 -43.88 5.25
N VAL A 671 14.88 -43.60 6.10
CA VAL A 671 13.48 -43.40 5.69
C VAL A 671 13.36 -42.14 4.82
N ILE A 672 13.98 -41.03 5.20
CA ILE A 672 14.03 -39.80 4.39
C ILE A 672 14.74 -40.06 3.06
N LEU A 673 15.84 -40.81 3.05
CA LEU A 673 16.54 -41.18 1.81
C LEU A 673 15.68 -42.10 0.92
N VAL A 674 14.96 -43.07 1.49
CA VAL A 674 14.02 -43.92 0.76
C VAL A 674 12.82 -43.13 0.24
N VAL A 675 12.30 -42.17 1.02
CA VAL A 675 11.23 -41.25 0.58
C VAL A 675 11.72 -40.29 -0.51
N LEU A 676 12.96 -39.79 -0.42
CA LEU A 676 13.58 -38.99 -1.48
C LEU A 676 13.84 -39.81 -2.73
N ILE A 677 14.34 -41.04 -2.62
CA ILE A 677 14.50 -41.96 -3.75
C ILE A 677 13.14 -42.31 -4.36
N ALA A 678 12.10 -42.53 -3.54
CA ALA A 678 10.74 -42.75 -4.01
C ALA A 678 10.16 -41.50 -4.69
N LEU A 679 10.41 -40.30 -4.17
CA LEU A 679 10.05 -39.02 -4.80
C LEU A 679 10.79 -38.82 -6.12
N ILE A 680 12.09 -39.09 -6.19
CA ILE A 680 12.89 -39.03 -7.42
C ILE A 680 12.37 -40.07 -8.42
N ILE A 681 12.06 -41.30 -8.01
CA ILE A 681 11.46 -42.32 -8.87
C ILE A 681 10.04 -41.90 -9.31
N LEU A 682 9.25 -41.24 -8.47
CA LEU A 682 7.92 -40.73 -8.83
C LEU A 682 7.99 -39.51 -9.75
N LEU A 683 8.96 -38.63 -9.57
CA LEU A 683 9.23 -37.47 -10.43
C LEU A 683 9.79 -37.92 -11.77
N VAL A 684 10.74 -38.87 -11.80
CA VAL A 684 11.24 -39.51 -13.01
C VAL A 684 10.14 -40.30 -13.71
N ARG A 685 9.27 -41.03 -12.99
CA ARG A 685 8.10 -41.70 -13.59
C ARG A 685 7.06 -40.71 -14.09
N ARG A 686 6.81 -39.59 -13.41
CA ARG A 686 5.93 -38.50 -13.90
C ARG A 686 6.53 -37.79 -15.12
N TYR A 687 7.84 -37.59 -15.16
CA TYR A 687 8.58 -37.02 -16.28
C TYR A 687 8.57 -37.97 -17.49
N GLN A 688 8.88 -39.25 -17.29
CA GLN A 688 8.77 -40.30 -18.31
C GLN A 688 7.32 -40.53 -18.75
N ALA A 689 6.32 -40.38 -17.88
CA ALA A 689 4.91 -40.43 -18.26
C ALA A 689 4.51 -39.21 -19.11
N ARG A 690 4.94 -37.99 -18.74
CA ARG A 690 4.78 -36.78 -19.56
C ARG A 690 5.47 -36.92 -20.93
N GLN A 691 6.65 -37.53 -20.99
CA GLN A 691 7.32 -37.84 -22.26
C GLN A 691 6.60 -38.95 -23.05
N ARG A 692 6.07 -39.99 -22.41
CA ARG A 692 5.27 -41.06 -23.08
C ARG A 692 3.93 -40.55 -23.61
N LEU A 693 3.32 -39.57 -22.95
CA LEU A 693 2.16 -38.83 -23.47
C LEU A 693 2.54 -37.96 -24.67
N ARG A 694 3.66 -37.21 -24.59
CA ARG A 694 4.19 -36.45 -25.74
C ARG A 694 4.58 -37.32 -26.94
N ARG A 695 4.96 -38.60 -26.73
CA ARG A 695 5.30 -39.58 -27.79
C ARG A 695 4.11 -40.36 -28.36
N LYS A 696 2.87 -40.10 -27.95
CA LYS A 696 1.69 -40.90 -28.38
C LYS A 696 0.69 -40.18 -29.30
N HIS A 697 1.02 -38.99 -29.80
CA HIS A 697 0.17 -38.25 -30.74
C HIS A 697 0.88 -37.68 -31.98
N THR A 698 2.13 -38.11 -32.25
CA THR A 698 2.84 -37.82 -33.51
C THR A 698 2.63 -38.88 -34.60
N ASP A 699 2.29 -40.10 -34.23
CA ASP A 699 2.35 -41.27 -35.13
C ASP A 699 0.97 -41.92 -35.35
N ALA A 700 0.12 -41.27 -36.16
CA ALA A 700 -1.10 -41.87 -36.74
C ALA A 700 -1.70 -41.00 -37.88
N THR A 701 -0.95 -40.75 -38.96
CA THR A 701 -1.49 -40.11 -40.17
C THR A 701 -2.22 -41.10 -41.07
N GLY A 702 -3.36 -40.66 -41.63
CA GLY A 702 -3.91 -41.18 -42.89
C GLY A 702 -5.16 -42.06 -42.79
N SER A 703 -6.32 -41.46 -43.11
CA SER A 703 -7.15 -41.90 -44.26
C SER A 703 -8.35 -40.98 -44.54
N GLN A 704 -8.37 -40.42 -45.76
CA GLN A 704 -9.54 -40.10 -46.61
C GLN A 704 -10.59 -39.07 -46.11
N VAL A 705 -11.16 -38.32 -47.07
CA VAL A 705 -12.05 -37.16 -46.85
C VAL A 705 -13.32 -37.28 -47.71
N PRO A 706 -14.50 -37.11 -47.10
CA PRO A 706 -15.51 -36.12 -47.53
C PRO A 706 -15.54 -34.95 -46.51
N PHE A 707 -15.63 -33.65 -46.85
CA PHE A 707 -16.70 -32.91 -47.56
C PHE A 707 -18.11 -33.33 -47.12
N ASP A 708 -18.97 -32.50 -46.51
CA ASP A 708 -19.05 -31.02 -46.50
C ASP A 708 -19.26 -30.47 -45.06
N THR A 709 -18.72 -29.33 -44.61
CA THR A 709 -17.52 -28.56 -45.03
C THR A 709 -16.96 -27.91 -43.75
N VAL A 710 -15.69 -28.17 -43.41
CA VAL A 710 -15.11 -27.88 -42.08
C VAL A 710 -13.70 -27.28 -42.18
N ASN A 711 -13.33 -26.50 -41.17
CA ASN A 711 -12.01 -25.93 -40.84
C ASN A 711 -10.76 -26.54 -41.53
N GLY A 712 -9.89 -25.64 -42.00
CA GLY A 712 -8.54 -25.53 -41.43
C GLY A 712 -7.33 -25.80 -42.34
N SER A 713 -6.17 -25.26 -41.90
CA SER A 713 -4.84 -25.33 -42.53
C SER A 713 -4.73 -24.58 -43.88
N ILE A 714 -3.55 -24.18 -44.42
CA ILE A 714 -2.18 -24.75 -44.40
C ILE A 714 -1.09 -23.66 -44.44
N PHE A 715 0.10 -23.94 -43.84
CA PHE A 715 1.38 -23.19 -43.88
C PHE A 715 1.40 -21.74 -43.30
N GLY A 716 2.55 -21.20 -42.86
CA GLY A 716 3.87 -21.80 -42.67
C GLY A 716 5.03 -20.79 -42.80
N HIS A 717 6.05 -20.90 -41.94
CA HIS A 717 7.14 -19.91 -41.72
C HIS A 717 6.68 -18.60 -41.04
N ALA A 718 7.49 -17.87 -40.28
CA ALA A 718 8.94 -18.02 -39.99
C ALA A 718 9.24 -18.11 -38.48
N SER A 719 10.53 -18.18 -38.11
CA SER A 719 11.01 -18.57 -36.77
C SER A 719 11.78 -17.47 -36.04
N ALA A 720 11.50 -17.35 -34.74
CA ALA A 720 12.36 -16.76 -33.69
C ALA A 720 12.62 -15.22 -33.77
N GLU A 721 12.90 -14.52 -32.68
CA GLU A 721 13.17 -14.92 -31.28
C GLU A 721 12.26 -14.19 -30.27
N SER A 722 11.94 -14.82 -29.13
CA SER A 722 11.36 -14.12 -27.95
C SER A 722 11.53 -14.94 -26.66
N ASN A 723 11.44 -14.27 -25.51
CA ASN A 723 11.47 -14.85 -24.16
C ASN A 723 10.13 -15.49 -23.77
N ALA A 724 10.13 -16.49 -22.88
CA ALA A 724 8.94 -16.90 -22.12
C ALA A 724 9.27 -17.61 -20.78
N TYR A 725 8.49 -17.31 -19.75
CA TYR A 725 8.46 -18.00 -18.44
C TYR A 725 7.32 -19.07 -18.43
N ILE A 726 6.78 -19.43 -17.24
CA ILE A 726 5.56 -20.25 -16.96
C ILE A 726 5.82 -21.79 -16.93
N GLY A 727 5.28 -22.60 -15.98
CA GLY A 727 4.55 -22.29 -14.73
C GLY A 727 3.65 -23.45 -14.20
N HIS A 728 3.42 -23.51 -12.88
CA HIS A 728 2.32 -24.19 -12.12
C HIS A 728 2.06 -25.72 -12.33
N ASN A 729 1.34 -26.49 -11.47
CA ASN A 729 0.15 -26.18 -10.69
C ASN A 729 -0.23 -27.28 -9.63
N GLY A 730 -1.21 -26.97 -8.76
CA GLY A 730 -1.96 -27.89 -7.88
C GLY A 730 -1.86 -27.54 -6.38
N SER A 731 -2.94 -27.36 -5.61
CA SER A 731 -4.39 -27.56 -5.88
C SER A 731 -5.27 -26.82 -4.86
N GLY A 732 -6.55 -26.54 -5.15
CA GLY A 732 -7.59 -26.66 -4.10
C GLY A 732 -8.77 -25.69 -4.08
N TYR A 733 -8.63 -24.44 -4.53
CA TYR A 733 -9.71 -23.43 -4.46
C TYR A 733 -9.94 -22.74 -5.81
N GLN A 734 -11.19 -22.36 -6.08
CA GLN A 734 -11.54 -21.52 -7.22
C GLN A 734 -11.17 -20.07 -6.93
N LEU A 735 -9.94 -19.71 -7.29
CA LEU A 735 -9.54 -18.31 -7.45
C LEU A 735 -10.50 -17.63 -8.45
N ARG A 736 -11.32 -16.69 -7.97
CA ARG A 736 -11.78 -15.60 -8.83
C ARG A 736 -10.52 -14.95 -9.40
N ARG A 737 -10.38 -14.92 -10.73
CA ARG A 737 -9.32 -14.14 -11.36
C ARG A 737 -9.62 -12.67 -11.05
N PHE A 738 -8.79 -12.07 -10.20
CA PHE A 738 -8.90 -10.67 -9.84
C PHE A 738 -8.75 -9.84 -11.13
N ASN A 739 -9.81 -9.14 -11.52
CA ASN A 739 -9.80 -8.32 -12.72
C ASN A 739 -9.47 -6.87 -12.34
N PRO A 740 -8.26 -6.33 -12.63
CA PRO A 740 -7.90 -4.98 -12.22
C PRO A 740 -8.82 -3.90 -12.81
N TYR A 741 -9.57 -4.22 -13.87
CA TYR A 741 -10.48 -3.30 -14.55
C TYR A 741 -11.90 -3.27 -13.96
N GLU A 742 -12.21 -4.13 -12.97
CA GLU A 742 -13.54 -4.17 -12.34
C GLU A 742 -13.86 -2.89 -11.57
N ARG A 743 -12.86 -2.27 -10.91
CA ARG A 743 -13.01 -0.93 -10.29
C ARG A 743 -13.30 0.16 -11.33
N LEU A 744 -12.52 0.23 -12.42
CA LEU A 744 -12.73 1.21 -13.49
C LEU A 744 -14.13 1.05 -14.14
N PHE A 745 -14.62 -0.18 -14.27
CA PHE A 745 -15.96 -0.45 -14.79
C PHE A 745 -17.09 -0.11 -13.79
N LEU A 746 -16.80 -0.08 -12.49
CA LEU A 746 -17.75 0.40 -11.48
C LEU A 746 -17.89 1.94 -11.53
N GLU A 747 -16.84 2.67 -11.90
CA GLU A 747 -16.80 4.15 -11.96
C GLU A 747 -17.52 4.78 -13.16
N ILE A 748 -17.67 4.05 -14.28
CA ILE A 748 -18.48 4.48 -15.44
C ILE A 748 -19.92 4.86 -14.98
N ASP A 749 -20.53 5.91 -15.55
CA ASP A 749 -21.94 6.27 -15.26
C ASP A 749 -22.85 5.06 -15.53
N PRO A 750 -23.69 4.61 -14.57
CA PRO A 750 -24.62 3.50 -14.78
C PRO A 750 -25.48 3.60 -16.05
N LYS A 751 -25.79 4.81 -16.54
CA LYS A 751 -26.53 5.04 -17.79
C LYS A 751 -25.78 4.58 -19.05
N LEU A 752 -24.45 4.50 -18.99
CA LEU A 752 -23.60 4.07 -20.10
C LEU A 752 -23.31 2.57 -20.07
N LYS A 753 -23.73 1.83 -19.03
CA LYS A 753 -23.45 0.40 -18.89
C LYS A 753 -24.53 -0.42 -19.59
N ILE A 754 -24.13 -1.16 -20.64
CA ILE A 754 -25.02 -2.07 -21.37
C ILE A 754 -24.86 -3.49 -20.80
N PRO A 755 -25.92 -4.13 -20.28
CA PRO A 755 -25.90 -5.53 -19.90
C PRO A 755 -25.56 -6.43 -21.09
N LEU A 756 -24.62 -7.36 -20.93
CA LEU A 756 -24.17 -8.23 -22.04
C LEU A 756 -25.31 -9.07 -22.64
N ASN A 757 -26.33 -9.42 -21.84
CA ASN A 757 -27.50 -10.16 -22.30
C ASN A 757 -28.47 -9.35 -23.18
N GLU A 758 -28.29 -8.03 -23.30
CA GLU A 758 -29.00 -7.17 -24.25
C GLU A 758 -28.25 -7.04 -25.59
N LEU A 759 -27.00 -7.52 -25.65
CA LEU A 759 -26.10 -7.42 -26.78
C LEU A 759 -25.84 -8.80 -27.40
N ASN A 760 -26.20 -8.98 -28.67
CA ASN A 760 -25.80 -10.14 -29.46
C ASN A 760 -24.59 -9.77 -30.33
N ILE A 761 -23.49 -10.52 -30.23
CA ILE A 761 -22.25 -10.28 -30.99
C ILE A 761 -22.18 -11.29 -32.14
N GLY A 762 -22.05 -10.79 -33.36
CA GLY A 762 -21.93 -11.57 -34.59
C GLY A 762 -20.51 -11.53 -35.16
N ASP A 763 -20.40 -11.48 -36.48
CA ASP A 763 -19.15 -11.62 -37.21
C ASP A 763 -18.13 -10.50 -36.94
N GLU A 764 -16.83 -10.85 -37.02
CA GLU A 764 -15.74 -9.86 -37.06
C GLU A 764 -15.83 -9.04 -38.37
N ILE A 765 -15.85 -7.71 -38.24
CA ILE A 765 -15.92 -6.77 -39.38
C ILE A 765 -14.63 -5.96 -39.58
N GLY A 766 -13.67 -6.08 -38.66
CA GLY A 766 -12.34 -5.48 -38.82
C GLY A 766 -11.41 -5.75 -37.65
N LYS A 767 -10.11 -5.82 -37.93
CA LYS A 767 -9.05 -6.01 -36.95
C LYS A 767 -7.84 -5.15 -37.30
N GLY A 768 -7.27 -4.47 -36.33
CA GLY A 768 -6.14 -3.56 -36.52
C GLY A 768 -5.47 -3.15 -35.21
N ASN A 769 -4.61 -2.12 -35.27
CA ASN A 769 -3.75 -1.71 -34.15
C ASN A 769 -4.54 -1.29 -32.89
N PHE A 770 -5.79 -0.87 -33.03
CA PHE A 770 -6.68 -0.46 -31.95
C PHE A 770 -7.66 -1.56 -31.47
N GLY A 771 -7.43 -2.82 -31.89
CA GLY A 771 -8.21 -3.98 -31.46
C GLY A 771 -9.04 -4.64 -32.57
N ILE A 772 -10.11 -5.33 -32.15
CA ILE A 772 -11.03 -6.11 -33.00
C ILE A 772 -12.42 -5.47 -32.92
N VAL A 773 -13.11 -5.36 -34.06
CA VAL A 773 -14.47 -4.85 -34.18
C VAL A 773 -15.38 -5.96 -34.69
N TYR A 774 -16.45 -6.22 -33.95
CA TYR A 774 -17.52 -7.14 -34.35
C TYR A 774 -18.78 -6.35 -34.75
N LYS A 775 -19.55 -6.87 -35.70
CA LYS A 775 -20.95 -6.44 -35.87
C LYS A 775 -21.79 -7.05 -34.75
N GLY A 776 -22.74 -6.31 -34.21
CA GLY A 776 -23.67 -6.82 -33.22
C GLY A 776 -25.07 -6.24 -33.38
N THR A 777 -25.99 -6.72 -32.54
CA THR A 777 -27.32 -6.13 -32.38
C THR A 777 -27.62 -5.90 -30.90
N LEU A 778 -28.00 -4.66 -30.58
CA LEU A 778 -28.43 -4.25 -29.25
C LEU A 778 -29.97 -4.25 -29.18
N ARG A 779 -30.54 -4.84 -28.14
CA ARG A 779 -31.95 -4.65 -27.78
C ARG A 779 -32.08 -3.42 -26.90
N ASP A 780 -32.93 -2.47 -27.28
CA ASP A 780 -33.22 -1.29 -26.44
C ASP A 780 -34.35 -1.54 -25.43
N SER A 781 -34.58 -0.55 -24.55
CA SER A 781 -35.60 -0.62 -23.50
C SER A 781 -37.05 -0.62 -24.00
N SER A 782 -37.30 -0.37 -25.29
CA SER A 782 -38.60 -0.60 -25.94
C SER A 782 -38.75 -2.02 -26.50
N GLY A 783 -37.66 -2.80 -26.49
CA GLY A 783 -37.58 -4.14 -27.06
C GLY A 783 -37.17 -4.16 -28.55
N ALA A 784 -37.01 -2.99 -29.19
CA ALA A 784 -36.55 -2.87 -30.56
C ALA A 784 -35.06 -3.24 -30.69
N ILE A 785 -34.62 -3.52 -31.92
CA ILE A 785 -33.28 -4.03 -32.22
C ILE A 785 -32.53 -3.01 -33.09
N ARG A 786 -31.38 -2.54 -32.61
CA ARG A 786 -30.45 -1.66 -33.33
C ARG A 786 -29.21 -2.44 -33.76
N GLU A 787 -28.74 -2.24 -34.98
CA GLU A 787 -27.41 -2.71 -35.41
C GLU A 787 -26.30 -1.83 -34.79
N VAL A 788 -25.31 -2.46 -34.19
CA VAL A 788 -24.20 -1.79 -33.47
C VAL A 788 -22.84 -2.35 -33.88
N ALA A 789 -21.79 -1.56 -33.68
CA ALA A 789 -20.41 -2.01 -33.76
C ALA A 789 -19.83 -2.18 -32.35
N CYS A 790 -19.20 -3.32 -32.10
CA CYS A 790 -18.64 -3.72 -30.81
C CYS A 790 -17.11 -3.81 -30.91
N LYS A 791 -16.40 -2.75 -30.48
CA LYS A 791 -14.93 -2.71 -30.42
C LYS A 791 -14.46 -3.44 -29.15
N THR A 792 -13.37 -4.18 -29.21
CA THR A 792 -12.67 -4.78 -28.05
C THR A 792 -11.17 -4.91 -28.32
N ILE A 793 -10.38 -5.23 -27.30
CA ILE A 793 -8.92 -5.36 -27.39
C ILE A 793 -8.55 -6.80 -27.79
N ASP A 794 -7.55 -6.96 -28.64
CA ASP A 794 -7.03 -8.29 -29.00
C ASP A 794 -6.32 -8.93 -27.80
N SER A 795 -6.81 -10.07 -27.33
CA SER A 795 -6.36 -10.75 -26.11
C SER A 795 -5.12 -11.63 -26.30
N HIS A 796 -4.50 -11.60 -27.49
CA HIS A 796 -3.36 -12.44 -27.86
C HIS A 796 -1.97 -11.78 -27.74
N ASN A 797 -1.87 -10.50 -27.32
CA ASN A 797 -0.59 -9.78 -27.16
C ASN A 797 -0.27 -9.52 -25.68
N ASP A 798 0.99 -9.73 -25.27
CA ASP A 798 1.44 -9.66 -23.86
C ASP A 798 1.40 -8.25 -23.20
N GLY A 799 1.02 -7.20 -23.94
CA GLY A 799 0.99 -5.80 -23.46
C GLY A 799 -0.30 -5.34 -22.77
N VAL A 800 -1.17 -6.28 -22.34
CA VAL A 800 -2.60 -6.04 -22.01
C VAL A 800 -2.86 -4.89 -21.02
N VAL A 801 -1.98 -4.67 -20.03
CA VAL A 801 -2.25 -3.77 -18.89
C VAL A 801 -2.36 -2.29 -19.29
N SER A 802 -1.52 -1.82 -20.22
CA SER A 802 -1.53 -0.41 -20.65
C SER A 802 -2.76 -0.09 -21.52
N GLY A 803 -3.12 -0.99 -22.44
CA GLY A 803 -4.16 -0.71 -23.44
C GLY A 803 -5.58 -0.54 -22.89
N VAL A 804 -5.92 -1.18 -21.77
CA VAL A 804 -7.31 -1.20 -21.27
C VAL A 804 -7.79 0.16 -20.75
N SER A 805 -6.92 0.90 -20.03
CA SER A 805 -7.26 2.22 -19.50
C SER A 805 -7.53 3.23 -20.63
N GLU A 806 -6.65 3.24 -21.63
CA GLU A 806 -6.78 4.13 -22.79
C GLU A 806 -7.94 3.75 -23.71
N PHE A 807 -8.17 2.45 -23.91
CA PHE A 807 -9.34 1.95 -24.64
C PHE A 807 -10.64 2.43 -23.99
N LEU A 808 -10.79 2.29 -22.67
CA LEU A 808 -11.97 2.79 -21.96
C LEU A 808 -12.05 4.33 -21.98
N ARG A 809 -10.91 5.04 -22.00
CA ARG A 809 -10.85 6.50 -22.16
C ARG A 809 -11.33 6.96 -23.54
N GLU A 810 -11.01 6.23 -24.62
CA GLU A 810 -11.55 6.48 -25.98
C GLU A 810 -13.10 6.46 -25.94
N GLY A 811 -13.68 5.42 -25.33
CA GLY A 811 -15.13 5.30 -25.16
C GLY A 811 -15.75 6.41 -24.31
N LEU A 812 -15.14 6.75 -23.17
CA LEU A 812 -15.64 7.79 -22.27
C LEU A 812 -15.56 9.20 -22.87
N ILE A 813 -14.56 9.49 -23.71
CA ILE A 813 -14.52 10.73 -24.52
C ILE A 813 -15.76 10.82 -25.43
N MET A 814 -16.10 9.72 -26.12
CA MET A 814 -17.26 9.65 -27.02
C MET A 814 -18.63 9.79 -26.30
N ALA A 815 -18.68 9.65 -24.97
CA ALA A 815 -19.92 9.84 -24.20
C ALA A 815 -20.38 11.31 -24.17
N ASN A 816 -19.44 12.26 -24.30
CA ASN A 816 -19.72 13.70 -24.25
C ASN A 816 -20.11 14.29 -25.62
N PHE A 817 -20.09 13.49 -26.69
CA PHE A 817 -20.41 13.90 -28.05
C PHE A 817 -21.83 13.51 -28.46
N ASN A 818 -22.52 14.46 -29.08
CA ASN A 818 -23.85 14.29 -29.66
C ASN A 818 -23.98 15.25 -30.85
N HIS A 819 -23.62 14.77 -32.05
CA HIS A 819 -23.70 15.51 -33.30
C HIS A 819 -23.92 14.52 -34.46
N PRO A 820 -24.77 14.82 -35.47
CA PRO A 820 -25.06 13.90 -36.58
C PRO A 820 -23.82 13.40 -37.33
N ASN A 821 -22.73 14.18 -37.33
CA ASN A 821 -21.48 13.89 -38.05
C ASN A 821 -20.29 13.49 -37.15
N VAL A 822 -20.54 13.11 -35.91
CA VAL A 822 -19.54 12.58 -34.97
C VAL A 822 -20.00 11.21 -34.48
N ALA A 823 -19.08 10.25 -34.37
CA ALA A 823 -19.37 8.95 -33.79
C ALA A 823 -19.66 9.10 -32.29
N GLN A 824 -20.77 8.51 -31.84
CA GLN A 824 -21.26 8.62 -30.48
C GLN A 824 -21.17 7.26 -29.77
N LEU A 825 -20.83 7.28 -28.48
CA LEU A 825 -20.94 6.12 -27.61
C LEU A 825 -22.42 5.77 -27.38
N ILE A 826 -22.84 4.54 -27.70
CA ILE A 826 -24.15 4.02 -27.27
C ILE A 826 -24.02 3.48 -25.84
N GLY A 827 -22.91 2.81 -25.53
CA GLY A 827 -22.55 2.41 -24.18
C GLY A 827 -21.31 1.53 -24.14
N ILE A 828 -20.99 1.02 -22.95
CA ILE A 828 -19.85 0.17 -22.65
C ILE A 828 -20.38 -1.11 -21.99
N SER A 829 -19.84 -2.28 -22.35
CA SER A 829 -20.18 -3.57 -21.76
C SER A 829 -18.93 -4.37 -21.41
N LEU A 830 -19.11 -5.55 -20.79
CA LEU A 830 -18.06 -6.53 -20.52
C LEU A 830 -18.41 -7.84 -21.21
N THR A 831 -17.43 -8.46 -21.86
CA THR A 831 -17.55 -9.85 -22.34
C THR A 831 -17.64 -10.83 -21.16
N ASN A 832 -18.03 -12.09 -21.43
CA ASN A 832 -17.98 -13.19 -20.45
C ASN A 832 -16.58 -13.45 -19.85
N ASN A 833 -15.51 -12.91 -20.46
CA ASN A 833 -14.13 -12.99 -19.98
C ASN A 833 -13.68 -11.68 -19.27
N ASN A 834 -14.61 -10.77 -18.99
CA ASN A 834 -14.41 -9.43 -18.42
C ASN A 834 -13.49 -8.49 -19.23
N CYS A 835 -13.30 -8.75 -20.54
CA CYS A 835 -12.70 -7.78 -21.46
C CYS A 835 -13.73 -6.69 -21.81
N PRO A 836 -13.36 -5.40 -21.89
CA PRO A 836 -14.27 -4.31 -22.21
C PRO A 836 -14.76 -4.34 -23.66
N LEU A 837 -16.00 -3.91 -23.85
CA LEU A 837 -16.65 -3.67 -25.14
C LEU A 837 -17.04 -2.20 -25.22
N ILE A 838 -16.69 -1.52 -26.30
CA ILE A 838 -17.24 -0.20 -26.67
C ILE A 838 -18.29 -0.41 -27.75
N ILE A 839 -19.51 0.05 -27.49
CA ILE A 839 -20.68 -0.11 -28.36
C ILE A 839 -21.01 1.24 -29.00
N THR A 840 -21.02 1.25 -30.33
CA THR A 840 -21.27 2.44 -31.18
C THR A 840 -22.26 2.08 -32.30
N ASP A 841 -22.76 3.06 -33.06
CA ASP A 841 -23.63 2.77 -34.22
C ASP A 841 -22.90 1.88 -35.25
N TYR A 842 -23.62 0.94 -35.89
CA TYR A 842 -23.04 0.20 -37.02
C TYR A 842 -22.97 1.08 -38.27
N LEU A 843 -21.76 1.38 -38.74
CA LEU A 843 -21.50 2.26 -39.88
C LEU A 843 -21.34 1.44 -41.16
N ALA A 844 -22.50 1.10 -41.74
CA ALA A 844 -22.68 0.05 -42.74
C ALA A 844 -21.90 0.22 -44.06
N ASN A 845 -21.39 1.41 -44.37
CA ASN A 845 -20.62 1.66 -45.59
C ASN A 845 -19.08 1.72 -45.36
N GLY A 846 -18.62 1.44 -44.13
CA GLY A 846 -17.19 1.40 -43.76
C GLY A 846 -16.54 2.78 -43.67
N ASP A 847 -15.22 2.83 -43.82
CA ASP A 847 -14.49 4.10 -43.87
C ASP A 847 -14.63 4.78 -45.24
N LEU A 848 -14.67 6.10 -45.20
CA LEU A 848 -14.86 6.98 -46.34
C LEU A 848 -13.72 6.81 -47.36
N ARG A 849 -12.49 6.52 -46.93
CA ARG A 849 -11.36 6.30 -47.84
C ARG A 849 -11.53 5.04 -48.69
N HIS A 850 -11.89 3.89 -48.12
CA HIS A 850 -12.20 2.70 -48.93
C HIS A 850 -13.46 2.91 -49.76
N TYR A 851 -14.47 3.61 -49.23
CA TYR A 851 -15.70 3.92 -49.95
C TYR A 851 -15.48 4.78 -51.21
N ILE A 852 -14.63 5.82 -51.16
CA ILE A 852 -14.32 6.63 -52.36
C ILE A 852 -13.37 5.92 -53.34
N ILE A 853 -12.50 5.03 -52.87
CA ILE A 853 -11.58 4.25 -53.73
C ILE A 853 -12.32 3.19 -54.55
N ASN A 854 -13.38 2.61 -54.02
CA ASN A 854 -14.15 1.54 -54.66
C ASN A 854 -14.76 2.00 -56.00
N PRO A 855 -14.40 1.40 -57.15
CA PRO A 855 -14.90 1.82 -58.47
C PRO A 855 -16.38 1.47 -58.68
N ASN A 856 -16.94 0.54 -57.91
CA ASN A 856 -18.37 0.22 -57.97
C ASN A 856 -19.23 1.37 -57.41
N ASN A 857 -18.66 2.21 -56.54
CA ASN A 857 -19.32 3.39 -55.99
C ASN A 857 -19.30 4.53 -57.02
N ARG A 858 -20.44 4.72 -57.68
CA ARG A 858 -20.70 5.76 -58.70
C ARG A 858 -20.89 7.15 -58.09
N LEU A 859 -19.85 7.65 -57.44
CA LEU A 859 -19.82 9.00 -56.87
C LEU A 859 -19.73 10.07 -57.98
N THR A 860 -20.37 11.22 -57.73
CA THR A 860 -20.15 12.48 -58.45
C THR A 860 -19.18 13.38 -57.66
N PHE A 861 -18.75 14.49 -58.25
CA PHE A 861 -17.99 15.49 -57.48
C PHE A 861 -18.86 16.20 -56.43
N GLY A 862 -20.18 16.26 -56.64
CA GLY A 862 -21.14 16.74 -55.65
C GLY A 862 -21.07 15.93 -54.36
N ASN A 863 -21.10 14.60 -54.44
CA ASN A 863 -21.01 13.74 -53.25
C ASN A 863 -19.71 13.96 -52.46
N LEU A 864 -18.59 14.22 -53.14
CA LEU A 864 -17.30 14.50 -52.50
C LEU A 864 -17.30 15.84 -51.75
N LEU A 865 -17.99 16.86 -52.28
CA LEU A 865 -18.22 18.13 -51.59
C LEU A 865 -19.19 17.95 -50.41
N ASP A 866 -20.27 17.17 -50.57
CA ASP A 866 -21.23 16.88 -49.51
C ASP A 866 -20.56 16.13 -48.33
N PHE A 867 -19.61 15.23 -48.60
CA PHE A 867 -18.77 14.61 -47.55
C PHE A 867 -17.85 15.64 -46.88
N GLY A 868 -17.21 16.52 -47.67
CA GLY A 868 -16.34 17.58 -47.14
C GLY A 868 -17.08 18.57 -46.22
N ILE A 869 -18.32 18.95 -46.57
CA ILE A 869 -19.18 19.81 -45.73
C ILE A 869 -19.53 19.11 -44.41
N GLN A 870 -19.97 17.85 -44.46
CA GLN A 870 -20.30 17.07 -43.27
C GLN A 870 -19.13 16.91 -42.29
N ILE A 871 -17.91 16.78 -42.80
CA ILE A 871 -16.69 16.73 -41.98
C ILE A 871 -16.41 18.10 -41.34
N ALA A 872 -16.61 19.21 -42.07
CA ALA A 872 -16.48 20.55 -41.48
C ALA A 872 -17.54 20.80 -40.39
N GLU A 873 -18.78 20.33 -40.57
CA GLU A 873 -19.83 20.41 -39.55
C GLU A 873 -19.47 19.61 -38.29
N GLY A 874 -19.00 18.36 -38.45
CA GLY A 874 -18.53 17.53 -37.33
C GLY A 874 -17.32 18.12 -36.60
N MET A 875 -16.35 18.68 -37.32
CA MET A 875 -15.17 19.32 -36.73
C MET A 875 -15.48 20.66 -36.08
N THR A 876 -16.45 21.44 -36.58
CA THR A 876 -16.95 22.66 -35.93
C THR A 876 -17.45 22.32 -34.53
N TYR A 877 -18.31 21.30 -34.42
CA TYR A 877 -18.83 20.82 -33.14
C TYR A 877 -17.72 20.36 -32.18
N LEU A 878 -16.72 19.62 -32.66
CA LEU A 878 -15.60 19.17 -31.82
C LEU A 878 -14.75 20.35 -31.32
N HIS A 879 -14.54 21.38 -32.14
CA HIS A 879 -13.77 22.58 -31.73
C HIS A 879 -14.56 23.51 -30.80
N GLU A 880 -15.88 23.61 -30.96
CA GLU A 880 -16.77 24.21 -29.96
C GLU A 880 -16.65 23.49 -28.61
N LYS A 881 -16.58 22.15 -28.63
CA LYS A 881 -16.33 21.28 -27.48
C LYS A 881 -14.87 21.26 -26.98
N LYS A 882 -14.00 22.16 -27.48
CA LYS A 882 -12.57 22.30 -27.10
C LYS A 882 -11.75 21.01 -27.26
N PHE A 883 -12.08 20.21 -28.27
CA PHE A 883 -11.45 18.93 -28.56
C PHE A 883 -10.65 18.99 -29.87
N ILE A 884 -9.40 18.47 -29.85
CA ILE A 884 -8.55 18.37 -31.05
C ILE A 884 -8.48 16.90 -31.48
N HIS A 885 -8.75 16.63 -32.76
CA HIS A 885 -8.78 15.27 -33.30
C HIS A 885 -7.39 14.67 -33.51
N ARG A 886 -6.43 15.46 -34.00
CA ARG A 886 -5.00 15.12 -34.22
C ARG A 886 -4.71 14.08 -35.32
N ASP A 887 -5.65 13.18 -35.58
CA ASP A 887 -5.62 12.25 -36.73
C ASP A 887 -6.90 12.37 -37.58
N LEU A 888 -7.18 13.58 -38.07
CA LEU A 888 -8.27 13.81 -39.03
C LEU A 888 -7.83 13.37 -40.44
N ALA A 889 -8.26 12.18 -40.86
CA ALA A 889 -7.95 11.59 -42.16
C ALA A 889 -9.18 10.91 -42.76
N ALA A 890 -9.24 10.72 -44.09
CA ALA A 890 -10.40 10.10 -44.74
C ALA A 890 -10.65 8.64 -44.31
N ARG A 891 -9.64 7.97 -43.72
CA ARG A 891 -9.75 6.63 -43.10
C ARG A 891 -10.43 6.62 -41.72
N ASN A 892 -10.43 7.76 -41.02
CA ASN A 892 -11.04 7.95 -39.70
C ASN A 892 -12.42 8.64 -39.80
N CYS A 893 -12.87 8.94 -41.03
CA CYS A 893 -14.24 9.31 -41.33
C CYS A 893 -14.99 8.05 -41.80
N MET A 894 -16.12 7.73 -41.17
CA MET A 894 -16.91 6.53 -41.40
C MET A 894 -18.29 6.87 -42.00
N LEU A 895 -18.95 5.94 -42.68
CA LEU A 895 -20.23 6.18 -43.37
C LEU A 895 -21.38 5.31 -42.83
N ASP A 896 -22.48 5.95 -42.45
CA ASP A 896 -23.73 5.25 -42.10
C ASP A 896 -24.45 4.68 -43.35
N ALA A 897 -25.57 3.98 -43.13
CA ALA A 897 -26.38 3.39 -44.21
C ALA A 897 -26.96 4.42 -45.21
N ASN A 898 -27.04 5.70 -44.84
CA ASN A 898 -27.57 6.80 -45.64
C ASN A 898 -26.46 7.68 -46.27
N LEU A 899 -25.20 7.22 -46.20
CA LEU A 899 -24.00 7.96 -46.62
C LEU A 899 -23.75 9.25 -45.82
N ARG A 900 -24.21 9.30 -44.56
CA ARG A 900 -23.82 10.35 -43.62
C ARG A 900 -22.43 10.05 -43.08
N VAL A 901 -21.53 11.04 -43.14
CA VAL A 901 -20.19 10.94 -42.56
C VAL A 901 -20.26 11.09 -41.05
N LYS A 902 -19.68 10.15 -40.31
CA LYS A 902 -19.37 10.28 -38.88
C LYS A 902 -17.86 10.23 -38.67
N ILE A 903 -17.32 11.27 -38.04
CA ILE A 903 -15.92 11.36 -37.60
C ILE A 903 -15.70 10.40 -36.43
N ALA A 904 -14.63 9.59 -36.47
CA ALA A 904 -14.38 8.47 -35.56
C ALA A 904 -12.87 8.26 -35.29
N ASP A 905 -12.55 7.21 -34.51
CA ASP A 905 -11.21 6.83 -34.05
C ASP A 905 -10.46 7.93 -33.27
N PHE A 906 -10.84 8.08 -32.00
CA PHE A 906 -10.30 9.09 -31.09
C PHE A 906 -9.04 8.63 -30.33
N GLY A 907 -8.42 7.52 -30.74
CA GLY A 907 -7.31 6.86 -30.03
C GLY A 907 -6.00 7.66 -29.91
N LEU A 908 -5.93 8.87 -30.49
CA LEU A 908 -4.81 9.83 -30.35
C LEU A 908 -5.26 11.22 -29.84
N SER A 909 -6.56 11.44 -29.71
CA SER A 909 -7.20 12.74 -29.47
C SER A 909 -7.26 13.11 -27.98
N ARG A 910 -7.29 14.41 -27.65
CA ARG A 910 -7.52 14.89 -26.28
C ARG A 910 -8.29 16.21 -26.24
N ASP A 911 -8.99 16.42 -25.13
CA ASP A 911 -9.52 17.71 -24.69
C ASP A 911 -8.36 18.70 -24.43
N VAL A 912 -8.57 19.98 -24.74
CA VAL A 912 -7.59 21.07 -24.53
C VAL A 912 -8.22 22.33 -23.92
N SER A 913 -9.23 22.14 -23.07
CA SER A 913 -10.05 23.17 -22.40
C SER A 913 -9.32 24.27 -21.60
N ARG A 914 -7.98 24.24 -21.48
CA ARG A 914 -7.19 25.28 -20.78
C ARG A 914 -6.11 26.03 -21.59
N CYS A 915 -5.52 25.48 -22.66
CA CYS A 915 -4.41 26.16 -23.36
C CYS A 915 -4.30 25.94 -24.89
N GLY A 916 -5.15 25.14 -25.53
CA GLY A 916 -5.23 25.07 -27.00
C GLY A 916 -4.03 24.50 -27.78
N MET A 917 -2.92 24.18 -27.10
CA MET A 917 -1.71 23.55 -27.65
C MET A 917 -1.28 22.37 -26.74
N TYR A 918 -0.58 21.39 -27.29
CA TYR A 918 -0.15 20.17 -26.59
C TYR A 918 1.09 19.54 -27.24
N GLU A 919 2.05 19.05 -26.44
CA GLU A 919 3.22 18.27 -26.89
C GLU A 919 2.99 16.76 -26.78
N ALA A 920 3.41 15.97 -27.78
CA ALA A 920 3.41 14.51 -27.68
C ALA A 920 4.61 13.96 -26.88
N VAL A 921 4.42 12.78 -26.26
CA VAL A 921 5.41 12.12 -25.39
C VAL A 921 5.81 10.71 -25.87
N ASN A 922 4.91 9.99 -26.56
CA ASN A 922 5.12 8.58 -26.94
C ASN A 922 5.49 8.41 -28.41
N LYS A 923 6.59 7.70 -28.71
CA LYS A 923 7.14 7.53 -30.07
C LYS A 923 6.67 6.26 -30.80
N ASP A 924 6.27 5.21 -30.08
CA ASP A 924 6.04 3.87 -30.64
C ASP A 924 4.61 3.61 -31.14
N ARG A 925 3.97 4.64 -31.74
CA ARG A 925 2.64 4.53 -32.37
C ARG A 925 2.64 5.16 -33.76
N GLY A 926 1.71 4.74 -34.60
CA GLY A 926 1.61 5.16 -36.00
C GLY A 926 1.15 6.61 -36.17
N ILE A 927 2.04 7.57 -35.90
CA ILE A 927 1.78 9.02 -36.03
C ILE A 927 1.41 9.36 -37.49
N PRO A 928 0.34 10.16 -37.73
CA PRO A 928 -0.19 10.43 -39.07
C PRO A 928 0.58 11.52 -39.84
N ILE A 929 1.90 11.36 -39.93
CA ILE A 929 2.89 12.30 -40.51
C ILE A 929 2.42 13.04 -41.78
N ARG A 930 1.70 12.35 -42.68
CA ARG A 930 1.26 12.88 -43.99
C ARG A 930 0.07 13.87 -43.90
N TRP A 931 -0.62 13.93 -42.77
CA TRP A 931 -1.74 14.84 -42.48
C TRP A 931 -1.36 15.96 -41.50
N MET A 932 -0.17 15.91 -40.90
CA MET A 932 0.28 16.89 -39.90
C MET A 932 0.77 18.20 -40.55
N PRO A 933 0.60 19.35 -39.87
CA PRO A 933 1.19 20.63 -40.26
C PRO A 933 2.67 20.72 -39.85
N ILE A 934 3.33 21.80 -40.25
CA ILE A 934 4.76 22.03 -40.00
C ILE A 934 5.06 22.08 -38.50
N GLU A 935 4.31 22.87 -37.73
CA GLU A 935 4.53 23.04 -36.28
C GLU A 935 4.33 21.75 -35.47
N SER A 936 3.48 20.83 -35.93
CA SER A 936 3.34 19.51 -35.30
C SER A 936 4.45 18.53 -35.70
N LEU A 937 5.11 18.73 -36.84
CA LEU A 937 6.23 17.91 -37.31
C LEU A 937 7.59 18.36 -36.74
N GLU A 938 7.71 19.62 -36.30
CA GLU A 938 8.91 20.16 -35.66
C GLU A 938 8.79 20.16 -34.14
N ASP A 939 7.87 20.97 -33.61
CA ASP A 939 7.76 21.30 -32.19
C ASP A 939 6.80 20.34 -31.46
N GLN A 940 6.28 19.33 -32.17
CA GLN A 940 5.27 18.38 -31.70
C GLN A 940 3.98 19.04 -31.16
N GLN A 941 3.70 20.29 -31.55
CA GLN A 941 2.55 21.06 -31.08
C GLN A 941 1.27 20.68 -31.83
N TYR A 942 0.28 20.15 -31.11
CA TYR A 942 -1.06 19.84 -31.64
C TYR A 942 -2.04 20.95 -31.25
N THR A 943 -2.61 21.62 -32.25
CA THR A 943 -3.52 22.77 -32.08
C THR A 943 -4.80 22.59 -32.90
N PHE A 944 -5.86 23.35 -32.60
CA PHE A 944 -7.06 23.41 -33.45
C PHE A 944 -6.72 23.74 -34.93
N LYS A 945 -5.71 24.59 -35.15
CA LYS A 945 -5.26 24.98 -36.51
C LYS A 945 -4.45 23.87 -37.20
N GLY A 946 -4.05 22.82 -36.47
CA GLY A 946 -3.50 21.58 -37.03
C GLY A 946 -4.58 20.67 -37.62
N ASP A 947 -5.72 20.50 -36.95
CA ASP A 947 -6.87 19.79 -37.53
C ASP A 947 -7.36 20.47 -38.83
N VAL A 948 -7.31 21.81 -38.90
CA VAL A 948 -7.66 22.58 -40.11
C VAL A 948 -6.72 22.27 -41.29
N TRP A 949 -5.42 22.10 -41.02
CA TRP A 949 -4.46 21.66 -42.04
C TRP A 949 -4.76 20.23 -42.52
N ALA A 950 -5.02 19.31 -41.57
CA ALA A 950 -5.39 17.93 -41.85
C ALA A 950 -6.69 17.84 -42.68
N TYR A 951 -7.68 18.68 -42.41
CA TYR A 951 -8.90 18.80 -43.24
C TYR A 951 -8.60 19.20 -44.68
N GLY A 952 -7.65 20.11 -44.92
CA GLY A 952 -7.17 20.40 -46.28
C GLY A 952 -6.62 19.16 -46.99
N VAL A 953 -5.92 18.28 -46.26
CA VAL A 953 -5.44 16.99 -46.78
C VAL A 953 -6.59 16.01 -47.04
N VAL A 954 -7.62 15.98 -46.18
CA VAL A 954 -8.85 15.18 -46.41
C VAL A 954 -9.62 15.65 -47.65
N LEU A 955 -9.73 16.95 -47.89
CA LEU A 955 -10.31 17.49 -49.13
C LEU A 955 -9.50 17.05 -50.38
N TRP A 956 -8.18 16.92 -50.26
CA TRP A 956 -7.33 16.38 -51.32
C TRP A 956 -7.49 14.86 -51.49
N GLU A 957 -7.64 14.09 -50.40
CA GLU A 957 -8.01 12.66 -50.46
C GLU A 957 -9.36 12.48 -51.17
N LEU A 958 -10.36 13.32 -50.86
CA LEU A 958 -11.67 13.30 -51.52
C LEU A 958 -11.54 13.63 -53.02
N ALA A 959 -10.93 14.76 -53.36
CA ALA A 959 -10.77 15.22 -54.75
C ALA A 959 -9.85 14.32 -55.60
N THR A 960 -9.03 13.46 -55.00
CA THR A 960 -8.28 12.41 -55.73
C THR A 960 -8.99 11.06 -55.80
N ARG A 961 -10.08 10.87 -55.04
CA ARG A 961 -10.67 9.57 -54.68
C ARG A 961 -9.64 8.62 -54.07
N GLY A 962 -8.99 9.08 -53.00
CA GLY A 962 -8.12 8.30 -52.12
C GLY A 962 -6.77 7.94 -52.75
N LEU A 963 -6.05 8.92 -53.30
CA LEU A 963 -4.59 8.79 -53.43
C LEU A 963 -3.91 9.01 -52.06
N ILE A 964 -2.65 8.60 -51.93
CA ILE A 964 -1.89 8.77 -50.68
C ILE A 964 -1.20 10.15 -50.70
N PRO A 965 -1.40 11.02 -49.70
CA PRO A 965 -0.74 12.31 -49.62
C PRO A 965 0.79 12.16 -49.55
N TYR A 966 1.52 12.96 -50.35
CA TYR A 966 2.99 12.94 -50.44
C TYR A 966 3.58 11.54 -50.70
N ALA A 967 2.90 10.70 -51.48
CA ALA A 967 3.29 9.31 -51.75
C ALA A 967 4.79 9.15 -52.05
N ASP A 968 5.34 8.03 -51.60
CA ASP A 968 6.74 7.61 -51.76
C ASP A 968 7.82 8.50 -51.08
N LEU A 969 7.43 9.56 -50.36
CA LEU A 969 8.34 10.40 -49.56
C LEU A 969 8.35 10.03 -48.07
N GLU A 970 9.50 10.20 -47.40
CA GLU A 970 9.66 10.03 -45.96
C GLU A 970 9.42 11.32 -45.14
N MET A 971 9.33 11.19 -43.81
CA MET A 971 8.99 12.30 -42.89
C MET A 971 9.89 13.54 -43.06
N PHE A 972 11.20 13.34 -43.12
CA PHE A 972 12.16 14.45 -43.26
C PHE A 972 12.07 15.13 -44.63
N GLU A 973 11.65 14.40 -45.67
CA GLU A 973 11.45 14.95 -47.01
C GLU A 973 10.17 15.77 -47.10
N ILE A 974 9.08 15.27 -46.50
CA ILE A 974 7.82 16.00 -46.37
C ILE A 974 8.06 17.31 -45.63
N LEU A 975 8.71 17.28 -44.45
CA LEU A 975 9.04 18.49 -43.69
C LEU A 975 9.91 19.47 -44.51
N ARG A 976 10.94 18.98 -45.20
CA ARG A 976 11.79 19.80 -46.09
C ARG A 976 11.00 20.46 -47.21
N LEU A 977 10.04 19.75 -47.84
CA LEU A 977 9.18 20.33 -48.88
C LEU A 977 8.24 21.40 -48.31
N LEU A 978 7.61 21.13 -47.17
CA LEU A 978 6.68 22.05 -46.54
C LEU A 978 7.35 23.38 -46.10
N LYS A 979 8.57 23.29 -45.55
CA LYS A 979 9.44 24.45 -45.23
C LYS A 979 9.82 25.28 -46.45
N ASN A 980 10.03 24.64 -47.60
CA ASN A 980 10.33 25.32 -48.85
C ASN A 980 9.07 25.94 -49.52
N GLY A 981 7.96 26.08 -48.78
CA GLY A 981 6.72 26.67 -49.29
C GLY A 981 5.96 25.79 -50.30
N HIS A 982 6.31 24.51 -50.41
CA HIS A 982 5.61 23.57 -51.28
C HIS A 982 4.39 22.95 -50.60
N ARG A 983 3.37 22.59 -51.40
CA ARG A 983 2.12 21.92 -50.96
C ARG A 983 1.70 20.85 -51.98
N LEU A 984 0.69 20.04 -51.63
CA LEU A 984 0.09 19.07 -52.57
C LEU A 984 -0.47 19.80 -53.81
N SER A 985 -0.18 19.29 -55.00
CA SER A 985 -0.66 19.83 -56.27
C SER A 985 -2.18 19.62 -56.46
N LYS A 986 -2.85 20.59 -57.11
CA LYS A 986 -4.27 20.53 -57.49
C LYS A 986 -4.60 19.22 -58.23
N PRO A 987 -5.53 18.37 -57.72
CA PRO A 987 -5.92 17.14 -58.41
C PRO A 987 -6.53 17.40 -59.78
N LYS A 988 -6.25 16.52 -60.76
CA LYS A 988 -6.84 16.61 -62.10
C LYS A 988 -8.37 16.48 -62.02
N GLY A 989 -9.08 17.54 -62.40
CA GLY A 989 -10.56 17.60 -62.33
C GLY A 989 -11.11 18.20 -61.04
N CYS A 990 -10.25 18.58 -60.08
CA CYS A 990 -10.65 19.43 -58.96
C CYS A 990 -10.93 20.86 -59.46
N PRO A 991 -12.05 21.50 -59.06
CA PRO A 991 -12.29 22.90 -59.34
C PRO A 991 -11.22 23.82 -58.73
N ASP A 992 -10.86 24.85 -59.48
CA ASP A 992 -9.90 25.88 -59.06
C ASP A 992 -10.34 26.54 -57.76
N ILE A 993 -11.62 26.90 -57.66
CA ILE A 993 -12.21 27.54 -56.47
C ILE A 993 -12.05 26.71 -55.18
N LEU A 994 -12.19 25.38 -55.25
CA LEU A 994 -12.02 24.50 -54.08
C LEU A 994 -10.55 24.46 -53.65
N TYR A 995 -9.62 24.34 -54.60
CA TYR A 995 -8.20 24.26 -54.31
C TYR A 995 -7.65 25.61 -53.79
N GLU A 996 -8.03 26.70 -54.45
CA GLU A 996 -7.43 28.03 -54.25
C GLU A 996 -8.08 28.80 -53.10
N ARG A 997 -9.41 28.69 -52.90
CA ARG A 997 -10.08 29.31 -51.74
C ARG A 997 -10.02 28.46 -50.47
N VAL A 998 -10.04 27.12 -50.58
CA VAL A 998 -10.15 26.23 -49.41
C VAL A 998 -8.83 25.51 -49.13
N MET A 999 -8.38 24.59 -49.99
CA MET A 999 -7.23 23.71 -49.67
C MET A 999 -5.93 24.49 -49.38
N LEU A 1000 -5.58 25.47 -50.23
CA LEU A 1000 -4.37 26.27 -50.02
C LEU A 1000 -4.43 27.15 -48.76
N VAL A 1001 -5.62 27.56 -48.33
CA VAL A 1001 -5.81 28.41 -47.14
C VAL A 1001 -5.80 27.56 -45.85
N CYS A 1002 -6.26 26.31 -45.91
CA CYS A 1002 -5.99 25.31 -44.86
C CYS A 1002 -4.49 25.07 -44.64
N TRP A 1003 -3.66 25.20 -45.69
CA TRP A 1003 -2.22 24.94 -45.64
C TRP A 1003 -1.34 26.20 -45.54
N MET A 1004 -1.90 27.32 -45.07
CA MET A 1004 -1.10 28.49 -44.69
C MET A 1004 -0.03 28.08 -43.67
N GLU A 1005 1.19 28.57 -43.85
CA GLU A 1005 2.33 28.30 -42.96
C GLU A 1005 2.01 28.76 -41.53
N ASP A 1006 1.75 30.07 -41.37
CA ASP A 1006 1.20 30.69 -40.17
C ASP A 1006 -0.17 30.05 -39.78
N PRO A 1007 -0.28 29.38 -38.61
CA PRO A 1007 -1.52 28.75 -38.16
C PRO A 1007 -2.67 29.73 -37.94
N GLN A 1008 -2.39 30.98 -37.56
CA GLN A 1008 -3.44 31.99 -37.29
C GLN A 1008 -4.12 32.46 -38.57
N ARG A 1009 -3.47 32.29 -39.73
CA ARG A 1009 -4.00 32.61 -41.06
C ARG A 1009 -4.76 31.48 -41.73
N ARG A 1010 -4.82 30.29 -41.11
CA ARG A 1010 -5.72 29.21 -41.50
C ARG A 1010 -7.12 29.54 -40.96
N PRO A 1011 -8.23 29.17 -41.63
CA PRO A 1011 -9.59 29.46 -41.18
C PRO A 1011 -9.98 28.66 -39.92
N THR A 1012 -11.19 28.87 -39.41
CA THR A 1012 -11.88 27.98 -38.46
C THR A 1012 -12.76 26.98 -39.23
N PHE A 1013 -13.22 25.92 -38.57
CA PHE A 1013 -14.15 24.97 -39.20
C PHE A 1013 -15.54 25.57 -39.50
N TYR A 1014 -15.95 26.60 -38.76
CA TYR A 1014 -17.15 27.38 -39.05
C TYR A 1014 -17.01 28.09 -40.41
N GLU A 1015 -15.95 28.88 -40.60
CA GLU A 1015 -15.67 29.54 -41.88
C GLU A 1015 -15.50 28.52 -43.02
N LEU A 1016 -14.82 27.40 -42.78
CA LEU A 1016 -14.65 26.33 -43.78
C LEU A 1016 -15.97 25.72 -44.24
N LYS A 1017 -16.95 25.54 -43.33
CA LYS A 1017 -18.30 25.09 -43.68
C LYS A 1017 -18.95 26.06 -44.67
N GLU A 1018 -18.91 27.35 -44.38
CA GLU A 1018 -19.49 28.39 -45.24
C GLU A 1018 -18.77 28.49 -46.58
N MET A 1019 -17.43 28.46 -46.59
CA MET A 1019 -16.60 28.45 -47.79
C MET A 1019 -16.89 27.23 -48.69
N MET A 1020 -17.13 26.07 -48.11
CA MET A 1020 -17.52 24.87 -48.87
C MET A 1020 -18.94 24.96 -49.44
N GLN A 1021 -19.86 25.63 -48.74
CA GLN A 1021 -21.21 25.90 -49.25
C GLN A 1021 -21.21 26.95 -50.38
N ASP A 1022 -20.36 27.99 -50.29
CA ASP A 1022 -20.08 28.95 -51.37
C ASP A 1022 -19.53 28.24 -52.63
N VAL A 1023 -18.55 27.35 -52.46
CA VAL A 1023 -17.99 26.52 -53.55
C VAL A 1023 -19.09 25.73 -54.27
N VAL A 1024 -20.00 25.07 -53.53
CA VAL A 1024 -21.15 24.36 -54.12
C VAL A 1024 -22.11 25.33 -54.83
N CYS A 1025 -22.36 26.51 -54.27
CA CYS A 1025 -23.24 27.52 -54.87
C CYS A 1025 -22.70 28.03 -56.22
N GLN A 1026 -21.43 28.47 -56.26
CA GLN A 1026 -20.80 28.97 -57.49
C GLN A 1026 -20.66 27.87 -58.57
N LEU A 1027 -20.37 26.62 -58.16
CA LEU A 1027 -20.33 25.50 -59.10
C LEU A 1027 -21.71 25.18 -59.70
N ARG A 1028 -22.81 25.35 -58.96
CA ARG A 1028 -24.17 25.20 -59.52
C ARG A 1028 -24.50 26.29 -60.55
N GLN A 1029 -24.05 27.53 -60.33
CA GLN A 1029 -24.28 28.65 -61.25
C GLN A 1029 -23.53 28.50 -62.59
N GLY A 1030 -22.35 27.86 -62.59
CA GLY A 1030 -21.57 27.61 -63.81
C GLY A 1030 -22.05 26.39 -64.60
N ILE A 1031 -22.27 26.53 -65.92
CA ILE A 1031 -22.72 25.44 -66.81
C ILE A 1031 -21.80 24.19 -66.72
N SER A 1032 -20.48 24.39 -66.70
CA SER A 1032 -19.52 23.29 -66.55
C SER A 1032 -19.46 22.72 -65.13
N GLY A 1033 -19.71 23.55 -64.10
CA GLY A 1033 -19.75 23.11 -62.70
C GLY A 1033 -20.96 22.25 -62.41
N SER A 1034 -22.14 22.64 -62.90
CA SER A 1034 -23.36 21.83 -62.83
C SER A 1034 -23.22 20.46 -63.53
N SER A 1035 -22.40 20.35 -64.58
CA SER A 1035 -22.05 19.06 -65.17
C SER A 1035 -21.17 18.21 -64.23
N LEU A 1036 -20.12 18.79 -63.65
CA LEU A 1036 -19.19 18.12 -62.72
C LEU A 1036 -19.86 17.65 -61.42
N LEU A 1037 -20.83 18.41 -60.89
CA LEU A 1037 -21.57 18.07 -59.68
C LEU A 1037 -22.49 16.84 -59.85
N ASN A 1038 -23.01 16.60 -61.06
CA ASN A 1038 -24.04 15.59 -61.33
C ASN A 1038 -23.53 14.36 -62.10
N ASN A 1039 -22.40 14.48 -62.82
CA ASN A 1039 -21.80 13.35 -63.55
C ASN A 1039 -20.86 12.53 -62.66
N HIS A 1040 -20.64 11.27 -63.05
CA HIS A 1040 -19.70 10.38 -62.37
C HIS A 1040 -18.27 10.94 -62.42
N TYR A 1041 -17.61 10.99 -61.25
CA TYR A 1041 -16.24 11.47 -61.11
C TYR A 1041 -15.27 10.29 -60.97
N GLU A 1042 -14.40 10.11 -61.96
CA GLU A 1042 -13.39 9.05 -62.00
C GLU A 1042 -12.27 9.28 -60.97
N ARG A 1043 -11.57 8.20 -60.59
CA ARG A 1043 -10.43 8.27 -59.68
C ARG A 1043 -9.19 8.83 -60.37
N VAL A 1044 -8.51 9.78 -59.74
CA VAL A 1044 -7.31 10.41 -60.32
C VAL A 1044 -6.17 9.39 -60.43
N SER A 1045 -5.56 9.28 -61.61
CA SER A 1045 -4.43 8.37 -61.81
C SER A 1045 -3.20 8.85 -61.04
N PRO A 1046 -2.46 7.97 -60.32
CA PRO A 1046 -1.23 8.34 -59.61
C PRO A 1046 -0.21 9.06 -60.50
N ARG A 1047 -0.08 8.63 -61.77
CA ARG A 1047 0.84 9.25 -62.75
C ARG A 1047 0.46 10.69 -63.12
N SER A 1048 -0.79 11.08 -62.95
CA SER A 1048 -1.27 12.46 -63.14
C SER A 1048 -1.31 13.30 -61.85
N ALA A 1049 -0.91 12.71 -60.72
CA ALA A 1049 -0.71 13.38 -59.43
C ALA A 1049 0.77 13.32 -58.98
N ALA A 1050 1.69 13.10 -59.93
CA ALA A 1050 3.12 12.99 -59.67
C ALA A 1050 3.67 14.27 -59.01
N THR A 1051 4.54 14.08 -58.01
CA THR A 1051 5.01 15.11 -57.07
C THR A 1051 6.03 16.07 -57.69
N THR A 1052 5.59 16.91 -58.64
CA THR A 1052 6.22 18.22 -58.89
C THR A 1052 5.66 19.24 -57.88
N PRO A 1053 6.41 19.62 -56.83
CA PRO A 1053 5.86 20.44 -55.76
C PRO A 1053 5.82 21.90 -56.21
N ILE A 1054 4.61 22.48 -56.32
CA ILE A 1054 4.45 23.88 -56.71
C ILE A 1054 4.90 24.76 -55.54
N ALA A 1055 5.76 25.75 -55.80
CA ALA A 1055 6.13 26.75 -54.80
C ALA A 1055 4.97 27.76 -54.66
N TYR A 1056 4.46 27.95 -53.45
CA TYR A 1056 3.35 28.86 -53.18
C TYR A 1056 3.80 30.34 -53.30
N THR A 1057 3.52 30.95 -54.45
CA THR A 1057 3.67 32.40 -54.62
C THR A 1057 2.63 33.12 -53.77
N LYS A 1058 3.08 33.88 -52.76
CA LYS A 1058 2.21 34.66 -51.85
C LYS A 1058 1.16 35.44 -52.65
N PRO A 1059 -0.15 35.26 -52.37
CA PRO A 1059 -1.17 36.16 -52.87
C PRO A 1059 -0.88 37.58 -52.38
N ILE A 1060 -0.88 38.54 -53.32
CA ILE A 1060 -0.81 39.95 -52.98
C ILE A 1060 -2.10 40.29 -52.22
N ALA A 1061 -1.98 41.01 -51.10
CA ALA A 1061 -3.12 41.32 -50.25
C ALA A 1061 -4.05 42.32 -50.95
N GLY A 1062 -5.07 41.82 -51.64
CA GLY A 1062 -6.27 42.60 -51.95
C GLY A 1062 -7.04 42.90 -50.66
N PRO A 1063 -7.80 44.01 -50.60
CA PRO A 1063 -8.61 44.32 -49.43
C PRO A 1063 -9.65 43.23 -49.18
N ILE A 1064 -9.81 42.82 -47.93
CA ILE A 1064 -10.92 41.96 -47.51
C ILE A 1064 -12.20 42.79 -47.67
N ILE A 1065 -13.09 42.37 -48.56
CA ILE A 1065 -14.41 42.99 -48.71
C ILE A 1065 -15.29 42.45 -47.59
N THR A 1066 -15.47 43.25 -46.54
CA THR A 1066 -16.45 43.01 -45.48
C THR A 1066 -17.81 43.53 -45.93
N ASP A 1067 -18.58 42.69 -46.63
CA ASP A 1067 -20.00 42.92 -46.93
C ASP A 1067 -20.71 41.57 -47.15
N LEU A 1068 -21.05 40.90 -46.04
CA LEU A 1068 -22.13 39.92 -45.89
C LEU A 1068 -22.44 39.71 -44.39
#